data_AF-A0A2H5R545-F1
#
_entry.id   AF-A0A2H5R545-F1
#
_cell.length_a   1.000
_cell.length_b   1.000
_cell.length_c   1.000
_cell.angle_alpha   90.00
_cell.angle_beta   90.00
_cell.angle_gamma   90.00
#
_symmetry.space_group_name_H-M   'P 1'
#
loop_
_entity.id
_entity.type
_entity.pdbx_description
1 polymer ?
#
loop_
_entity_poly.entity_id
_entity_poly.type
_entity_poly.pdbx_seq_one_letter_code
_entity_poly.pdbx_strand_id
1 'polypeptide(L)'
;MSINKNFNYVDWIRKAIENNFITYYDHNEFKNKKKIENSNNSVGKIFKANWNNTNTNLVVKTLYELDVKKIVNELKAQKEVNFHINILQIYGISKLDDQYSLVLEYADGGSLYSYLKKSFTKLEWDDKYCLALQLANAIEYIHNEGIIHYNLHAQNVLIHKNIIKIADFGLFKRVNEISNYSNKALDFLPYLDPKNFNNAFNIKYESQPHIMNFKSDIYSIGVLFWLLSSGRRPFYDVDTQYDIILATEIVNGKREEIIKDTPVEYSDIYTACWSDDPDERPSIQIVVSCLKSIIDHSIKSIANEIENHSIKSITNEIEKKSSNNDLNYMMDDYDLSIYDHFSKIMIDDDYSLNTFDYVKNNLLIPNLTDFTNNVEKIVDKLIDHLIRMHDELCYLPTEAREIINQNLQDLDKFLQIKIFDWLIRNQTSSKYIFFRGFLYYNGIIIIEKDEDKAFGLFSKASKDNYPIAQLYLGKLHKDPKKAFYWYQKSAENGSKFAQFYLGKCYENGSGIEKDNFKAFKYYKKAAISGNKIVQFNLGRCYLCGIGIEKDYDKSFEWFEKSAKQGYTIAQLELGILYEKVKNDFENSFYWTERAVKKESKFTHSHIGTHYDNCLDAQKNDFRSFEWYERSAKQGCYSAIYILGHLYLKGIGTGKKLKESVHLIEKAAKEGNKHAQLYLGRFYEVGIIVKKSCVEAFKWYKNAANDGDKYAQLILGFYFEKGGYEFAKKDIKKAVCWYEKSAEQEYAYAQCCLGYLYEKGKGIDRDLRKAIYWYKKAAENGYEAAHYLLAKFYEVVEKNEAEAFKHIKYSIEKGYFKGMFILREYYSKGIGTDIDKEKAINLFKIASKIKKLTKQANL
;
A
#
# COMPACT_ATOMS: atom_id res chain seq x y z
N MET A 1 -16.64 37.64 -11.60
CA MET A 1 -17.76 37.35 -12.54
C MET A 1 -17.99 35.85 -12.60
N SER A 2 -19.24 35.42 -12.84
CA SER A 2 -19.62 34.02 -12.88
C SER A 2 -19.38 33.38 -14.25
N ILE A 3 -18.86 32.16 -14.28
CA ILE A 3 -18.98 31.24 -15.44
C ILE A 3 -19.73 29.99 -14.97
N ASN A 4 -20.93 30.20 -14.45
CA ASN A 4 -21.87 29.12 -14.19
C ASN A 4 -22.59 28.81 -15.52
N LYS A 5 -21.90 28.10 -16.43
CA LYS A 5 -22.58 27.50 -17.59
C LYS A 5 -23.55 26.46 -17.03
N ASN A 6 -24.85 26.73 -17.13
CA ASN A 6 -25.90 25.82 -16.66
C ASN A 6 -25.62 24.41 -17.18
N PHE A 7 -25.35 23.48 -16.26
CA PHE A 7 -25.08 22.09 -16.60
C PHE A 7 -26.40 21.45 -17.07
N ASN A 8 -26.58 21.38 -18.40
CA ASN A 8 -27.79 20.78 -18.95
C ASN A 8 -27.74 19.26 -18.81
N TYR A 9 -28.42 18.75 -17.78
CA TYR A 9 -28.52 17.31 -17.50
C TYR A 9 -29.17 16.53 -18.64
N VAL A 10 -30.04 17.16 -19.44
CA VAL A 10 -30.64 16.53 -20.64
C VAL A 10 -29.59 16.36 -21.74
N ASP A 11 -28.74 17.37 -21.98
CA ASP A 11 -27.60 17.23 -22.92
C ASP A 11 -26.56 16.24 -22.41
N TRP A 12 -26.37 16.09 -21.09
CA TRP A 12 -25.49 15.07 -20.55
C TRP A 12 -26.02 13.67 -20.83
N ILE A 13 -27.32 13.42 -20.58
CA ILE A 13 -27.95 12.13 -20.90
C ILE A 13 -27.89 11.87 -22.42
N ARG A 14 -28.25 12.86 -23.23
CA ARG A 14 -28.21 12.74 -24.70
C ARG A 14 -26.80 12.36 -25.18
N LYS A 15 -25.76 13.05 -24.71
CA LYS A 15 -24.36 12.73 -25.03
C LYS A 15 -23.92 11.37 -24.49
N ALA A 16 -24.42 10.94 -23.34
CA ALA A 16 -24.11 9.63 -22.80
C ALA A 16 -24.72 8.49 -23.63
N ILE A 17 -25.87 8.70 -24.26
CA ILE A 17 -26.43 7.80 -25.27
C ILE A 17 -25.61 7.89 -26.58
N GLU A 18 -25.39 9.10 -27.12
CA GLU A 18 -24.65 9.34 -28.37
C GLU A 18 -23.23 8.74 -28.38
N ASN A 19 -22.57 8.66 -27.21
CA ASN A 19 -21.22 8.09 -27.05
C ASN A 19 -21.22 6.64 -26.52
N ASN A 20 -22.37 5.96 -26.49
CA ASN A 20 -22.54 4.58 -25.98
C ASN A 20 -22.06 4.38 -24.52
N PHE A 21 -22.13 5.41 -23.67
CA PHE A 21 -21.85 5.29 -22.24
C PHE A 21 -23.05 4.77 -21.42
N ILE A 22 -24.28 4.89 -21.95
CA ILE A 22 -25.51 4.39 -21.32
C ILE A 22 -26.42 3.79 -22.39
N THR A 23 -26.93 2.58 -22.15
CA THR A 23 -27.95 1.93 -22.99
C THR A 23 -29.26 2.72 -22.99
N TYR A 24 -29.81 2.98 -24.17
CA TYR A 24 -31.17 3.51 -24.32
C TYR A 24 -32.14 2.38 -24.71
N TYR A 25 -33.28 2.32 -24.03
CA TYR A 25 -34.39 1.39 -24.30
C TYR A 25 -35.61 2.17 -24.79
N ASP A 26 -36.16 1.83 -25.96
CA ASP A 26 -37.44 2.40 -26.40
C ASP A 26 -38.57 1.94 -25.45
N HIS A 27 -39.33 2.92 -24.94
CA HIS A 27 -40.41 2.66 -24.00
C HIS A 27 -41.56 1.82 -24.59
N ASN A 28 -41.68 1.81 -25.92
CA ASN A 28 -42.69 1.08 -26.67
C ASN A 28 -42.36 -0.41 -26.82
N GLU A 29 -41.08 -0.79 -26.71
CA GLU A 29 -40.63 -2.19 -26.79
C GLU A 29 -40.92 -2.98 -25.50
N PHE A 30 -41.26 -2.31 -24.40
CA PHE A 30 -41.65 -2.93 -23.14
C PHE A 30 -43.07 -3.53 -23.20
N LYS A 31 -43.16 -4.85 -23.13
CA LYS A 31 -44.41 -5.62 -23.12
C LYS A 31 -44.69 -6.17 -21.71
N ASN A 32 -45.89 -6.74 -21.51
CA ASN A 32 -46.33 -7.35 -20.25
C ASN A 32 -46.25 -6.42 -19.02
N LYS A 33 -46.47 -5.10 -19.21
CA LYS A 33 -46.34 -4.07 -18.16
C LYS A 33 -47.27 -4.38 -16.97
N LYS A 34 -46.69 -4.68 -15.79
CA LYS A 34 -47.41 -4.94 -14.52
C LYS A 34 -46.87 -4.02 -13.43
N LYS A 35 -47.70 -3.19 -12.80
CA LYS A 35 -47.27 -2.30 -11.69
C LYS A 35 -46.70 -3.14 -10.54
N ILE A 36 -45.59 -2.69 -9.95
CA ILE A 36 -45.01 -3.29 -8.74
C ILE A 36 -45.39 -2.44 -7.53
N GLU A 37 -46.01 -3.08 -6.53
CA GLU A 37 -46.40 -2.56 -5.21
C GLU A 37 -47.34 -1.33 -5.18
N ASN A 38 -47.99 -1.14 -4.02
CA ASN A 38 -48.97 -0.08 -3.76
C ASN A 38 -48.31 1.26 -3.41
N SER A 39 -47.40 1.72 -4.27
CA SER A 39 -46.95 3.12 -4.22
C SER A 39 -48.08 4.06 -4.68
N ASN A 40 -48.80 4.62 -3.72
CA ASN A 40 -49.45 5.93 -3.83
C ASN A 40 -48.47 7.06 -3.43
N ASN A 41 -47.16 6.76 -3.45
CA ASN A 41 -46.08 7.57 -2.89
C ASN A 41 -45.16 8.13 -4.00
N SER A 42 -44.49 9.23 -3.67
CA SER A 42 -43.82 10.19 -4.57
C SER A 42 -42.55 9.69 -5.28
N VAL A 43 -42.26 8.38 -5.23
CA VAL A 43 -41.02 7.80 -5.78
C VAL A 43 -41.11 7.53 -7.29
N GLY A 44 -42.31 7.35 -7.85
CA GLY A 44 -42.50 7.16 -9.29
C GLY A 44 -43.56 6.12 -9.69
N LYS A 45 -43.76 5.95 -11.00
CA LYS A 45 -44.41 4.75 -11.55
C LYS A 45 -43.36 3.66 -11.69
N ILE A 46 -43.56 2.55 -10.98
CA ILE A 46 -42.69 1.36 -11.05
C ILE A 46 -43.48 0.22 -11.69
N PHE A 47 -42.98 -0.35 -12.78
CA PHE A 47 -43.59 -1.50 -13.42
C PHE A 47 -42.57 -2.56 -13.87
N LYS A 48 -42.95 -3.82 -13.71
CA LYS A 48 -42.31 -4.98 -14.32
C LYS A 48 -42.66 -5.00 -15.81
N ALA A 49 -41.68 -5.26 -16.67
CA ALA A 49 -41.89 -5.47 -18.09
C ALA A 49 -40.93 -6.51 -18.67
N ASN A 50 -41.23 -6.96 -19.89
CA ASN A 50 -40.32 -7.70 -20.75
C ASN A 50 -39.94 -6.82 -21.94
N TRP A 51 -38.65 -6.70 -22.27
CA TRP A 51 -38.21 -5.89 -23.42
C TRP A 51 -38.13 -6.73 -24.69
N ASN A 52 -38.66 -6.21 -25.80
CA ASN A 52 -38.55 -6.76 -27.16
C ASN A 52 -38.68 -8.29 -27.26
N ASN A 53 -39.82 -8.83 -26.80
CA ASN A 53 -40.16 -10.27 -26.76
C ASN A 53 -39.19 -11.18 -25.96
N THR A 54 -38.17 -10.65 -25.28
CA THR A 54 -37.30 -11.46 -24.42
C THR A 54 -38.05 -11.98 -23.19
N ASN A 55 -37.70 -13.18 -22.70
CA ASN A 55 -38.22 -13.69 -21.42
C ASN A 55 -37.58 -13.00 -20.20
N THR A 56 -36.64 -12.08 -20.41
CA THR A 56 -35.98 -11.30 -19.37
C THR A 56 -36.99 -10.36 -18.71
N ASN A 57 -37.10 -10.44 -17.39
CA ASN A 57 -37.89 -9.52 -16.59
C ASN A 57 -37.04 -8.30 -16.21
N LEU A 58 -37.55 -7.11 -16.44
CA LEU A 58 -36.93 -5.83 -16.11
C LEU A 58 -37.88 -4.98 -15.25
N VAL A 59 -37.33 -4.05 -14.48
CA VAL A 59 -38.10 -3.00 -13.81
C VAL A 59 -37.86 -1.68 -14.52
N VAL A 60 -38.94 -0.98 -14.83
CA VAL A 60 -38.88 0.41 -15.32
C VAL A 60 -39.40 1.32 -14.22
N LYS A 61 -38.57 2.29 -13.81
CA LYS A 61 -38.85 3.24 -12.72
C LYS A 61 -38.88 4.66 -13.29
N THR A 62 -40.08 5.17 -13.51
CA THR A 62 -40.35 6.54 -13.98
C THR A 62 -40.50 7.46 -12.77
N LEU A 63 -39.50 8.28 -12.48
CA LEU A 63 -39.56 9.25 -11.37
C LEU A 63 -40.60 10.33 -11.67
N TYR A 64 -41.36 10.76 -10.65
CA TYR A 64 -42.22 11.94 -10.78
C TYR A 64 -41.41 13.23 -10.68
N GLU A 65 -41.80 14.23 -11.46
CA GLU A 65 -41.30 15.62 -11.49
C GLU A 65 -39.79 15.84 -11.73
N LEU A 66 -39.46 16.05 -13.02
CA LEU A 66 -38.46 16.98 -13.58
C LEU A 66 -36.97 16.92 -13.16
N ASP A 67 -36.58 16.24 -12.08
CA ASP A 67 -35.22 16.30 -11.55
C ASP A 67 -34.27 15.31 -12.28
N VAL A 68 -34.04 15.55 -13.59
CA VAL A 68 -33.12 14.77 -14.47
C VAL A 68 -31.72 14.67 -13.85
N LYS A 69 -31.33 15.65 -13.05
CA LYS A 69 -30.12 15.67 -12.20
C LYS A 69 -30.05 14.48 -11.23
N LYS A 70 -31.16 14.03 -10.65
CA LYS A 70 -31.16 12.81 -9.80
C LYS A 70 -30.80 11.57 -10.61
N ILE A 71 -31.38 11.41 -11.79
CA ILE A 71 -31.05 10.30 -12.71
C ILE A 71 -29.56 10.34 -13.07
N VAL A 72 -29.02 11.51 -13.41
CA VAL A 72 -27.59 11.68 -13.72
C VAL A 72 -26.68 11.45 -12.50
N ASN A 73 -27.11 11.78 -11.28
CA ASN A 73 -26.34 11.51 -10.07
C ASN A 73 -26.34 10.01 -9.74
N GLU A 74 -27.50 9.36 -9.80
CA GLU A 74 -27.66 7.91 -9.60
C GLU A 74 -26.77 7.12 -10.57
N LEU A 75 -26.81 7.47 -11.86
CA LEU A 75 -25.99 6.87 -12.91
C LEU A 75 -24.47 7.11 -12.74
N LYS A 76 -24.05 8.14 -11.99
CA LYS A 76 -22.64 8.40 -11.69
C LYS A 76 -22.17 7.55 -10.52
N ALA A 77 -22.86 7.65 -9.37
CA ALA A 77 -22.55 6.84 -8.20
C ALA A 77 -22.59 5.34 -8.54
N GLN A 78 -23.63 4.90 -9.24
CA GLN A 78 -23.79 3.50 -9.64
C GLN A 78 -22.72 3.06 -10.66
N LYS A 79 -22.12 3.97 -11.47
CA LYS A 79 -20.97 3.63 -12.32
C LYS A 79 -19.71 3.30 -11.51
N GLU A 80 -19.51 3.95 -10.38
CA GLU A 80 -18.36 3.72 -9.50
C GLU A 80 -18.48 2.38 -8.75
N VAL A 81 -19.71 1.93 -8.45
CA VAL A 81 -19.96 0.73 -7.63
C VAL A 81 -20.64 -0.47 -8.32
N ASN A 82 -20.94 -0.43 -9.63
CA ASN A 82 -21.72 -1.48 -10.32
C ASN A 82 -21.08 -2.87 -10.40
N PHE A 83 -19.81 -3.04 -10.03
CA PHE A 83 -19.14 -4.34 -10.02
C PHE A 83 -19.51 -5.22 -8.81
N HIS A 84 -20.10 -4.65 -7.75
CA HIS A 84 -20.41 -5.42 -6.54
C HIS A 84 -21.74 -6.20 -6.67
N ILE A 85 -21.70 -7.51 -6.39
CA ILE A 85 -22.84 -8.41 -6.59
C ILE A 85 -24.11 -7.98 -5.83
N ASN A 86 -23.95 -7.38 -4.64
CA ASN A 86 -25.05 -6.93 -3.80
C ASN A 86 -25.62 -5.53 -4.15
N ILE A 87 -25.25 -4.97 -5.30
CA ILE A 87 -25.78 -3.71 -5.80
C ILE A 87 -26.76 -3.97 -6.95
N LEU A 88 -27.88 -3.25 -6.98
CA LEU A 88 -28.89 -3.37 -8.02
C LEU A 88 -28.35 -2.84 -9.35
N GLN A 89 -28.44 -3.64 -10.40
CA GLN A 89 -27.91 -3.25 -11.70
C GLN A 89 -28.88 -2.30 -12.43
N ILE A 90 -28.43 -1.09 -12.74
CA ILE A 90 -29.02 -0.24 -13.78
C ILE A 90 -28.49 -0.75 -15.14
N TYR A 91 -29.39 -1.17 -16.02
CA TYR A 91 -29.03 -1.57 -17.40
C TYR A 91 -28.99 -0.38 -18.35
N GLY A 92 -29.72 0.68 -18.04
CA GLY A 92 -29.78 1.89 -18.83
C GLY A 92 -30.98 2.75 -18.49
N ILE A 93 -31.44 3.50 -19.49
CA ILE A 93 -32.55 4.47 -19.39
C ILE A 93 -33.55 4.29 -20.52
N SER A 94 -34.76 4.77 -20.28
CA SER A 94 -35.83 4.86 -21.27
C SER A 94 -36.49 6.24 -21.17
N LYS A 95 -37.12 6.72 -22.25
CA LYS A 95 -37.89 7.96 -22.27
C LYS A 95 -39.26 7.71 -22.91
N LEU A 96 -40.32 8.17 -22.25
CA LEU A 96 -41.67 8.30 -22.81
C LEU A 96 -42.11 9.74 -22.64
N ASP A 97 -42.64 10.37 -23.70
CA ASP A 97 -42.92 11.80 -23.74
C ASP A 97 -41.70 12.59 -23.22
N ASP A 98 -41.83 13.45 -22.21
CA ASP A 98 -40.69 14.09 -21.52
C ASP A 98 -40.24 13.43 -20.20
N GLN A 99 -40.72 12.22 -19.91
CA GLN A 99 -40.40 11.49 -18.68
C GLN A 99 -39.30 10.44 -18.90
N TYR A 100 -38.11 10.72 -18.35
CA TYR A 100 -37.03 9.74 -18.23
C TYR A 100 -37.33 8.70 -17.16
N SER A 101 -36.96 7.45 -17.44
CA SER A 101 -37.10 6.30 -16.54
C SER A 101 -35.80 5.51 -16.46
N LEU A 102 -35.46 5.00 -15.27
CA LEU A 102 -34.38 4.02 -15.11
C LEU A 102 -34.86 2.63 -15.51
N VAL A 103 -34.00 1.85 -16.16
CA VAL A 103 -34.22 0.44 -16.50
C VAL A 103 -33.30 -0.42 -15.63
N LEU A 104 -33.89 -1.24 -14.77
CA LEU A 104 -33.26 -1.89 -13.63
C LEU A 104 -33.42 -3.42 -13.65
N GLU A 105 -32.50 -4.09 -12.96
CA GLU A 105 -32.58 -5.48 -12.53
C GLU A 105 -33.90 -5.79 -11.81
N TYR A 106 -34.53 -6.94 -12.14
CA TYR A 106 -35.76 -7.37 -11.51
C TYR A 106 -35.48 -8.24 -10.28
N ALA A 107 -35.50 -7.60 -9.10
CA ALA A 107 -35.53 -8.28 -7.82
C ALA A 107 -36.88 -9.00 -7.62
N ASP A 108 -36.86 -10.33 -7.59
CA ASP A 108 -38.03 -11.20 -7.56
C ASP A 108 -38.60 -11.46 -6.16
N GLY A 109 -37.78 -11.32 -5.10
CA GLY A 109 -38.24 -11.29 -3.72
C GLY A 109 -38.98 -10.00 -3.34
N GLY A 110 -38.75 -8.92 -4.08
CA GLY A 110 -39.24 -7.56 -3.78
C GLY A 110 -38.35 -6.83 -2.79
N SER A 111 -38.92 -5.88 -2.05
CA SER A 111 -38.24 -5.20 -0.94
C SER A 111 -37.98 -6.15 0.24
N LEU A 112 -36.96 -5.86 1.05
CA LEU A 112 -36.62 -6.65 2.24
C LEU A 112 -37.84 -6.80 3.17
N TYR A 113 -38.61 -5.73 3.37
CA TYR A 113 -39.85 -5.78 4.16
C TYR A 113 -40.91 -6.71 3.53
N SER A 114 -41.13 -6.62 2.20
CA SER A 114 -42.06 -7.49 1.48
C SER A 114 -41.59 -8.95 1.36
N TYR A 115 -40.28 -9.21 1.49
CA TYR A 115 -39.69 -10.54 1.55
C TYR A 115 -39.88 -11.15 2.94
N LEU A 116 -39.47 -10.44 4.01
CA LEU A 116 -39.60 -10.91 5.39
C LEU A 116 -41.06 -11.19 5.74
N LYS A 117 -42.01 -10.32 5.34
CA LYS A 117 -43.45 -10.54 5.56
C LYS A 117 -44.00 -11.86 4.94
N LYS A 118 -43.29 -12.48 3.99
CA LYS A 118 -43.66 -13.77 3.35
C LYS A 118 -42.79 -14.94 3.78
N SER A 119 -41.54 -14.67 4.17
CA SER A 119 -40.49 -15.68 4.31
C SER A 119 -39.90 -15.78 5.72
N PHE A 120 -40.15 -14.83 6.63
CA PHE A 120 -39.48 -14.77 7.94
C PHE A 120 -39.60 -16.06 8.77
N THR A 121 -40.74 -16.74 8.73
CA THR A 121 -40.95 -18.05 9.40
C THR A 121 -40.29 -19.25 8.68
N LYS A 122 -39.40 -18.97 7.73
CA LYS A 122 -38.59 -19.95 6.97
C LYS A 122 -37.12 -19.53 6.91
N LEU A 123 -36.74 -18.45 7.59
CA LEU A 123 -35.35 -17.98 7.66
C LEU A 123 -34.78 -18.39 9.01
N GLU A 124 -33.84 -19.32 8.96
CA GLU A 124 -33.06 -19.69 10.13
C GLU A 124 -32.03 -18.61 10.46
N TRP A 125 -31.30 -18.76 11.56
CA TRP A 125 -30.34 -17.74 11.97
C TRP A 125 -29.17 -17.58 10.99
N ASP A 126 -28.69 -18.66 10.37
CA ASP A 126 -27.67 -18.57 9.31
C ASP A 126 -28.17 -17.80 8.07
N ASP A 127 -29.45 -17.94 7.67
CA ASP A 127 -30.03 -17.13 6.59
C ASP A 127 -30.01 -15.63 6.96
N LYS A 128 -30.43 -15.30 8.18
CA LYS A 128 -30.46 -13.93 8.70
C LYS A 128 -29.06 -13.33 8.79
N TYR A 129 -28.07 -14.10 9.22
CA TYR A 129 -26.67 -13.70 9.21
C TYR A 129 -26.14 -13.49 7.79
N CYS A 130 -26.43 -14.40 6.85
CA CYS A 130 -26.01 -14.26 5.46
C CYS A 130 -26.64 -13.04 4.78
N LEU A 131 -27.90 -12.71 5.10
CA LEU A 131 -28.54 -11.47 4.64
C LEU A 131 -27.91 -10.24 5.31
N ALA A 132 -27.70 -10.24 6.61
CA ALA A 132 -27.05 -9.14 7.32
C ALA A 132 -25.62 -8.86 6.79
N LEU A 133 -24.83 -9.90 6.53
CA LEU A 133 -23.47 -9.78 6.00
C LEU A 133 -23.46 -9.26 4.56
N GLN A 134 -24.40 -9.67 3.72
CA GLN A 134 -24.54 -9.12 2.37
C GLN A 134 -24.89 -7.63 2.37
N LEU A 135 -25.79 -7.20 3.28
CA LEU A 135 -26.09 -5.78 3.51
C LEU A 135 -24.85 -5.03 3.99
N ALA A 136 -24.13 -5.57 4.98
CA ALA A 136 -22.93 -4.94 5.55
C ALA A 136 -21.79 -4.81 4.53
N ASN A 137 -21.44 -5.88 3.81
CA ASN A 137 -20.41 -5.87 2.75
C ASN A 137 -20.76 -4.88 1.62
N ALA A 138 -22.04 -4.75 1.27
CA ALA A 138 -22.47 -3.79 0.25
C ALA A 138 -22.18 -2.35 0.71
N ILE A 139 -22.55 -1.97 1.94
CA ILE A 139 -22.26 -0.63 2.47
C ILE A 139 -20.76 -0.43 2.72
N GLU A 140 -20.01 -1.46 3.13
CA GLU A 140 -18.55 -1.43 3.25
C GLU A 140 -17.89 -1.02 1.93
N TYR A 141 -18.30 -1.67 0.83
CA TYR A 141 -17.81 -1.36 -0.51
C TYR A 141 -18.16 0.07 -0.96
N ILE A 142 -19.40 0.52 -0.69
CA ILE A 142 -19.86 1.89 -1.03
C ILE A 142 -19.10 2.95 -0.23
N HIS A 143 -18.86 2.71 1.07
CA HIS A 143 -18.11 3.62 1.95
C HIS A 143 -16.62 3.66 1.59
N ASN A 144 -16.03 2.55 1.14
CA ASN A 144 -14.63 2.51 0.68
C ASN A 144 -14.39 3.35 -0.59
N GLU A 145 -15.37 3.45 -1.49
CA GLU A 145 -15.35 4.40 -2.63
C GLU A 145 -15.72 5.84 -2.22
N GLY A 146 -15.92 6.12 -0.93
CA GLY A 146 -16.22 7.45 -0.39
C GLY A 146 -17.67 7.91 -0.54
N ILE A 147 -18.59 7.00 -0.91
CA ILE A 147 -20.00 7.30 -1.12
C ILE A 147 -20.78 7.07 0.20
N ILE A 148 -21.77 7.94 0.48
CA ILE A 148 -22.73 7.81 1.58
C ILE A 148 -24.11 7.60 0.94
N HIS A 149 -24.91 6.67 1.46
CA HIS A 149 -26.21 6.31 0.88
C HIS A 149 -27.33 7.27 1.30
N TYR A 150 -27.27 7.85 2.50
CA TYR A 150 -28.20 8.83 3.11
C TYR A 150 -29.68 8.40 3.28
N ASN A 151 -30.15 7.36 2.58
CA ASN A 151 -31.55 6.94 2.54
C ASN A 151 -31.66 5.41 2.51
N LEU A 152 -30.88 4.74 3.36
CA LEU A 152 -30.86 3.29 3.48
C LEU A 152 -32.05 2.83 4.33
N HIS A 153 -33.04 2.17 3.73
CA HIS A 153 -34.22 1.64 4.44
C HIS A 153 -34.82 0.42 3.73
N ALA A 154 -35.77 -0.23 4.39
CA ALA A 154 -36.23 -1.58 4.02
C ALA A 154 -37.01 -1.69 2.70
N GLN A 155 -37.23 -0.59 1.99
CA GLN A 155 -37.76 -0.56 0.62
C GLN A 155 -36.67 -0.38 -0.45
N ASN A 156 -35.49 0.16 -0.08
CA ASN A 156 -34.34 0.36 -0.95
C ASN A 156 -33.35 -0.82 -0.89
N VAL A 157 -33.42 -1.63 0.16
CA VAL A 157 -32.86 -2.98 0.21
C VAL A 157 -33.85 -3.95 -0.46
N LEU A 158 -33.46 -4.53 -1.59
CA LEU A 158 -34.25 -5.52 -2.34
C LEU A 158 -33.64 -6.92 -2.23
N ILE A 159 -34.42 -7.96 -2.57
CA ILE A 159 -33.97 -9.36 -2.63
C ILE A 159 -34.15 -9.91 -4.05
N HIS A 160 -33.06 -10.41 -4.65
CA HIS A 160 -33.10 -11.21 -5.87
C HIS A 160 -32.49 -12.60 -5.63
N LYS A 161 -33.26 -13.69 -5.77
CA LYS A 161 -32.76 -15.07 -5.55
C LYS A 161 -32.00 -15.27 -4.23
N ASN A 162 -32.55 -14.74 -3.12
CA ASN A 162 -31.92 -14.68 -1.77
C ASN A 162 -30.62 -13.85 -1.67
N ILE A 163 -30.22 -13.12 -2.73
CA ILE A 163 -29.12 -12.16 -2.71
C ILE A 163 -29.68 -10.76 -2.44
N ILE A 164 -29.07 -10.01 -1.51
CA ILE A 164 -29.43 -8.61 -1.27
C ILE A 164 -29.00 -7.72 -2.44
N LYS A 165 -29.84 -6.75 -2.79
CA LYS A 165 -29.60 -5.74 -3.83
C LYS A 165 -29.91 -4.35 -3.29
N ILE A 166 -28.87 -3.55 -3.04
CA ILE A 166 -28.96 -2.15 -2.61
C ILE A 166 -29.29 -1.25 -3.82
N ALA A 167 -30.18 -0.29 -3.65
CA ALA A 167 -30.67 0.62 -4.69
C ALA A 167 -30.90 2.05 -4.16
N ASP A 168 -31.09 3.02 -5.07
CA ASP A 168 -31.42 4.43 -4.77
C ASP A 168 -30.31 5.18 -4.00
N PHE A 169 -29.11 5.17 -4.56
CA PHE A 169 -27.86 5.70 -4.01
C PHE A 169 -27.84 7.24 -3.84
N GLY A 170 -28.71 7.98 -4.54
CA GLY A 170 -28.64 9.45 -4.58
C GLY A 170 -29.98 10.20 -4.64
N LEU A 171 -31.10 9.62 -4.17
CA LEU A 171 -32.44 10.17 -4.44
C LEU A 171 -32.90 11.37 -3.59
N PHE A 172 -32.14 11.85 -2.59
CA PHE A 172 -32.55 13.00 -1.76
C PHE A 172 -31.72 14.29 -1.95
N LYS A 173 -32.31 15.42 -1.53
CA LYS A 173 -31.78 16.79 -1.70
C LYS A 173 -31.03 17.25 -0.44
N ARG A 174 -30.29 18.37 -0.57
CA ARG A 174 -29.65 19.05 0.57
C ARG A 174 -30.70 19.52 1.59
N VAL A 175 -30.30 19.57 2.86
CA VAL A 175 -31.11 20.01 4.02
C VAL A 175 -31.88 21.32 3.75
N ASN A 176 -31.26 22.26 3.03
CA ASN A 176 -31.82 23.58 2.74
C ASN A 176 -33.02 23.59 1.76
N GLU A 177 -33.45 22.45 1.21
CA GLU A 177 -34.67 22.35 0.38
C GLU A 177 -35.87 21.72 1.12
N ILE A 178 -35.76 21.48 2.44
CA ILE A 178 -36.76 20.76 3.24
C ILE A 178 -37.66 21.75 4.03
N SER A 179 -38.45 22.56 3.32
CA SER A 179 -39.37 23.52 3.94
C SER A 179 -40.77 22.96 4.26
N ASN A 180 -41.06 21.71 3.86
CA ASN A 180 -42.26 20.97 4.23
C ASN A 180 -41.96 19.47 4.30
N TYR A 181 -42.04 18.87 5.48
CA TYR A 181 -42.09 17.42 5.61
C TYR A 181 -43.45 16.92 5.12
N SER A 182 -43.47 16.28 3.94
CA SER A 182 -44.65 15.49 3.56
C SER A 182 -44.79 14.30 4.51
N ASN A 183 -46.02 13.90 4.85
CA ASN A 183 -46.29 12.76 5.74
C ASN A 183 -45.63 11.44 5.28
N LYS A 184 -45.16 11.35 4.04
CA LYS A 184 -44.48 10.20 3.43
C LYS A 184 -42.96 10.18 3.66
N ALA A 185 -42.37 11.30 4.09
CA ALA A 185 -40.99 11.29 4.60
C ALA A 185 -40.94 10.67 6.00
N LEU A 186 -42.04 10.77 6.75
CA LEU A 186 -42.18 10.14 8.06
C LEU A 186 -42.19 8.61 7.96
N ASP A 187 -42.69 8.00 6.87
CA ASP A 187 -42.71 6.53 6.67
C ASP A 187 -41.33 5.83 6.81
N PHE A 188 -40.23 6.57 6.70
CA PHE A 188 -38.85 6.08 6.82
C PHE A 188 -38.14 6.54 8.10
N LEU A 189 -38.82 7.33 8.95
CA LEU A 189 -38.29 8.00 10.14
C LEU A 189 -37.42 7.10 11.02
N PRO A 190 -37.81 5.87 11.40
CA PRO A 190 -36.97 5.03 12.28
C PRO A 190 -35.60 4.69 11.73
N TYR A 191 -35.40 4.71 10.40
CA TYR A 191 -34.12 4.40 9.74
C TYR A 191 -33.17 5.60 9.65
N LEU A 192 -33.64 6.82 9.96
CA LEU A 192 -32.87 8.06 9.81
C LEU A 192 -32.13 8.43 11.10
N ASP A 193 -30.90 8.94 10.96
CA ASP A 193 -30.04 9.40 12.06
C ASP A 193 -30.76 10.42 12.97
N PRO A 194 -30.93 10.15 14.28
CA PRO A 194 -31.72 11.01 15.18
C PRO A 194 -31.27 12.47 15.23
N LYS A 195 -29.97 12.77 15.08
CA LYS A 195 -29.46 14.16 15.09
C LYS A 195 -29.99 14.99 13.91
N ASN A 196 -30.48 14.38 12.83
CA ASN A 196 -31.17 15.11 11.74
C ASN A 196 -32.48 15.77 12.21
N PHE A 197 -33.20 15.14 13.14
CA PHE A 197 -34.52 15.58 13.58
C PHE A 197 -34.48 16.88 14.39
N ASN A 198 -33.38 17.16 15.08
CA ASN A 198 -33.18 18.36 15.91
C ASN A 198 -33.41 19.63 15.10
N ASN A 199 -32.79 19.73 13.92
CA ASN A 199 -32.90 20.87 13.01
C ASN A 199 -34.13 20.80 12.09
N ALA A 200 -34.59 19.58 11.75
CA ALA A 200 -35.73 19.36 10.85
C ALA A 200 -37.10 19.67 11.50
N PHE A 201 -37.24 19.42 12.80
CA PHE A 201 -38.48 19.55 13.56
C PHE A 201 -38.37 20.52 14.75
N ASN A 202 -37.25 21.25 14.88
CA ASN A 202 -36.93 22.16 15.99
C ASN A 202 -36.97 21.51 17.39
N ILE A 203 -36.62 20.23 17.51
CA ILE A 203 -36.75 19.45 18.76
C ILE A 203 -35.67 19.83 19.79
N LYS A 204 -34.43 20.11 19.34
CA LYS A 204 -33.30 20.57 20.17
C LYS A 204 -32.52 21.63 19.39
N TYR A 205 -32.14 22.71 20.07
CA TYR A 205 -31.45 23.84 19.44
C TYR A 205 -29.94 23.61 19.41
N GLU A 206 -29.40 23.27 18.24
CA GLU A 206 -27.97 23.08 18.01
C GLU A 206 -27.36 24.31 17.33
N SER A 207 -26.17 24.74 17.77
CA SER A 207 -25.50 25.94 17.25
C SER A 207 -24.92 25.79 15.84
N GLN A 208 -24.91 24.57 15.29
CA GLN A 208 -24.59 24.26 13.90
C GLN A 208 -25.48 23.09 13.44
N PRO A 209 -25.95 23.07 12.18
CA PRO A 209 -26.78 21.98 11.68
C PRO A 209 -25.95 20.70 11.52
N HIS A 210 -26.46 19.57 12.05
CA HIS A 210 -25.84 18.26 11.85
C HIS A 210 -25.65 17.93 10.36
N ILE A 211 -24.45 17.48 10.00
CA ILE A 211 -24.11 17.07 8.63
C ILE A 211 -24.05 15.54 8.63
N MET A 212 -24.99 14.91 7.93
CA MET A 212 -24.99 13.46 7.72
C MET A 212 -23.66 12.98 7.13
N ASN A 213 -23.15 11.89 7.68
CA ASN A 213 -21.87 11.29 7.33
C ASN A 213 -22.01 9.75 7.30
N PHE A 214 -20.91 9.01 7.16
CA PHE A 214 -20.94 7.53 7.14
C PHE A 214 -21.68 6.91 8.34
N LYS A 215 -21.62 7.51 9.53
CA LYS A 215 -22.32 7.06 10.76
C LYS A 215 -23.83 7.15 10.67
N SER A 216 -24.37 7.97 9.78
CA SER A 216 -25.81 8.05 9.53
C SER A 216 -26.31 6.80 8.81
N ASP A 217 -25.53 6.24 7.87
CA ASP A 217 -25.83 4.94 7.25
C ASP A 217 -25.70 3.78 8.25
N ILE A 218 -24.72 3.83 9.17
CA ILE A 218 -24.55 2.81 10.23
C ILE A 218 -25.81 2.69 11.09
N TYR A 219 -26.41 3.83 11.47
CA TYR A 219 -27.67 3.85 12.21
C TYR A 219 -28.77 3.10 11.44
N SER A 220 -28.93 3.42 10.14
CA SER A 220 -29.88 2.74 9.25
C SER A 220 -29.65 1.23 9.16
N ILE A 221 -28.39 0.77 9.11
CA ILE A 221 -28.03 -0.67 9.09
C ILE A 221 -28.53 -1.37 10.36
N GLY A 222 -28.34 -0.77 11.54
CA GLY A 222 -28.86 -1.34 12.79
C GLY A 222 -30.38 -1.57 12.73
N VAL A 223 -31.13 -0.61 12.18
CA VAL A 223 -32.60 -0.70 12.07
C VAL A 223 -33.01 -1.81 11.10
N LEU A 224 -32.22 -2.04 10.05
CA LEU A 224 -32.40 -3.15 9.09
C LEU A 224 -32.02 -4.51 9.69
N PHE A 225 -31.03 -4.57 10.58
CA PHE A 225 -30.66 -5.79 11.30
C PHE A 225 -31.71 -6.17 12.35
N TRP A 226 -32.25 -5.21 13.11
CA TRP A 226 -33.39 -5.50 13.98
C TRP A 226 -34.61 -5.95 13.17
N LEU A 227 -34.87 -5.39 11.99
CA LEU A 227 -35.92 -5.87 11.07
C LEU A 227 -35.65 -7.33 10.63
N LEU A 228 -34.40 -7.71 10.32
CA LEU A 228 -34.00 -9.10 10.07
C LEU A 228 -34.20 -10.01 11.30
N SER A 229 -34.03 -9.45 12.50
CA SER A 229 -34.26 -10.10 13.81
C SER A 229 -35.74 -10.34 14.09
N SER A 230 -36.59 -9.35 13.82
CA SER A 230 -37.98 -9.26 14.27
C SER A 230 -39.00 -9.74 13.23
N GLY A 231 -38.68 -9.58 11.94
CA GLY A 231 -39.64 -9.73 10.84
C GLY A 231 -40.73 -8.64 10.81
N ARG A 232 -40.62 -7.60 11.67
CA ARG A 232 -41.64 -6.56 11.90
C ARG A 232 -41.14 -5.19 11.45
N ARG A 233 -42.10 -4.30 11.17
CA ARG A 233 -41.83 -2.85 11.04
C ARG A 233 -41.23 -2.35 12.38
N PRO A 234 -40.27 -1.40 12.38
CA PRO A 234 -39.87 -0.70 13.61
C PRO A 234 -41.05 -0.01 14.29
N PHE A 235 -41.01 0.13 15.62
CA PHE A 235 -42.03 0.77 16.47
C PHE A 235 -43.46 0.28 16.17
N TYR A 236 -43.59 -1.03 15.96
CA TYR A 236 -44.83 -1.72 15.59
C TYR A 236 -45.70 -2.06 16.81
N ASP A 237 -46.10 -1.02 17.54
CA ASP A 237 -47.33 -1.06 18.32
C ASP A 237 -48.52 -0.81 17.39
N VAL A 238 -49.70 -1.34 17.74
CA VAL A 238 -50.86 -1.38 16.82
C VAL A 238 -51.35 0.01 16.40
N ASP A 239 -51.17 1.02 17.26
CA ASP A 239 -51.64 2.40 17.06
C ASP A 239 -50.51 3.42 16.81
N THR A 240 -49.23 3.01 16.84
CA THR A 240 -48.09 3.93 16.69
C THR A 240 -47.98 4.45 15.25
N GLN A 241 -48.30 5.72 15.07
CA GLN A 241 -48.05 6.43 13.82
C GLN A 241 -46.61 6.95 13.79
N TYR A 242 -45.99 6.94 12.61
CA TYR A 242 -44.70 7.60 12.43
C TYR A 242 -44.95 9.11 12.30
N ASP A 243 -44.77 9.85 13.39
CA ASP A 243 -45.05 11.28 13.48
C ASP A 243 -43.94 12.06 14.20
N ILE A 244 -44.20 13.34 14.52
CA ILE A 244 -43.24 14.21 15.22
C ILE A 244 -43.07 13.80 16.70
N ILE A 245 -44.06 13.11 17.30
CA ILE A 245 -43.95 12.58 18.66
C ILE A 245 -42.94 11.43 18.64
N LEU A 246 -43.06 10.47 17.73
CA LEU A 246 -42.10 9.37 17.58
C LEU A 246 -40.69 9.88 17.23
N ALA A 247 -40.57 10.90 16.37
CA ALA A 247 -39.27 11.57 16.14
C ALA A 247 -38.67 12.13 17.45
N THR A 248 -39.50 12.79 18.27
CA THR A 248 -39.09 13.39 19.54
C THR A 248 -38.70 12.33 20.58
N GLU A 249 -39.40 11.20 20.63
CA GLU A 249 -39.02 10.07 21.49
C GLU A 249 -37.66 9.47 21.07
N ILE A 250 -37.44 9.26 19.77
CA ILE A 250 -36.19 8.70 19.22
C ILE A 250 -35.00 9.65 19.47
N VAL A 251 -35.22 10.96 19.34
CA VAL A 251 -34.26 12.03 19.74
C VAL A 251 -33.95 12.04 21.24
N ASN A 252 -34.78 11.40 22.06
CA ASN A 252 -34.62 11.24 23.50
C ASN A 252 -34.27 9.79 23.91
N GLY A 253 -33.70 9.01 22.98
CA GLY A 253 -33.15 7.68 23.26
C GLY A 253 -34.14 6.51 23.14
N LYS A 254 -35.39 6.72 22.68
CA LYS A 254 -36.30 5.59 22.39
C LYS A 254 -35.71 4.74 21.26
N ARG A 255 -35.66 3.42 21.47
CA ARG A 255 -35.17 2.38 20.56
C ARG A 255 -36.07 1.16 20.68
N GLU A 256 -35.89 0.18 19.80
CA GLU A 256 -36.59 -1.10 19.88
C GLU A 256 -36.12 -1.93 21.07
N GLU A 257 -37.00 -2.79 21.58
CA GLU A 257 -36.62 -3.88 22.46
C GLU A 257 -35.89 -4.99 21.68
N ILE A 258 -34.96 -5.67 22.34
CA ILE A 258 -34.28 -6.86 21.78
C ILE A 258 -35.31 -7.98 21.68
N ILE A 259 -35.53 -8.49 20.48
CA ILE A 259 -36.51 -9.57 20.23
C ILE A 259 -36.06 -10.85 20.94
N LYS A 260 -36.96 -11.44 21.73
CA LYS A 260 -36.74 -12.73 22.39
C LYS A 260 -36.26 -13.78 21.39
N ASP A 261 -35.32 -14.63 21.83
CA ASP A 261 -34.70 -15.69 21.03
C ASP A 261 -33.84 -15.16 19.84
N THR A 262 -33.42 -13.88 19.90
CA THR A 262 -32.30 -13.33 19.13
C THR A 262 -30.96 -13.70 19.79
N PRO A 263 -29.98 -14.25 19.02
CA PRO A 263 -28.61 -14.47 19.47
C PRO A 263 -27.95 -13.16 19.92
N VAL A 264 -27.31 -13.19 21.09
CA VAL A 264 -26.93 -11.96 21.80
C VAL A 264 -25.86 -11.17 21.03
N GLU A 265 -24.96 -11.89 20.37
CA GLU A 265 -23.92 -11.38 19.48
C GLU A 265 -24.52 -10.54 18.32
N TYR A 266 -25.71 -10.94 17.86
CA TYR A 266 -26.47 -10.29 16.79
C TYR A 266 -27.34 -9.12 17.28
N SER A 267 -27.88 -9.17 18.51
CA SER A 267 -28.51 -7.98 19.11
C SER A 267 -27.50 -6.89 19.44
N ASP A 268 -26.33 -7.28 19.93
CA ASP A 268 -25.17 -6.41 20.11
C ASP A 268 -24.66 -5.83 18.76
N ILE A 269 -24.99 -6.50 17.65
CA ILE A 269 -25.12 -5.95 16.29
C ILE A 269 -25.79 -4.58 16.25
N TYR A 270 -27.12 -4.60 16.25
CA TYR A 270 -27.93 -3.42 15.96
C TYR A 270 -27.96 -2.39 17.08
N THR A 271 -27.86 -2.78 18.35
CA THR A 271 -27.88 -1.82 19.46
C THR A 271 -26.66 -0.90 19.46
N ALA A 272 -25.47 -1.42 19.14
CA ALA A 272 -24.25 -0.61 18.99
C ALA A 272 -24.36 0.38 17.82
N CYS A 273 -25.01 -0.02 16.72
CA CYS A 273 -25.30 0.87 15.58
C CYS A 273 -26.23 2.04 15.93
N TRP A 274 -26.95 1.98 17.06
CA TRP A 274 -28.03 2.92 17.39
C TRP A 274 -27.69 4.03 18.40
N SER A 275 -26.43 4.20 18.82
CA SER A 275 -26.10 5.26 19.80
C SER A 275 -26.59 6.64 19.33
N ASP A 276 -27.13 7.42 20.27
CA ASP A 276 -27.51 8.81 20.07
C ASP A 276 -26.31 9.67 19.65
N ASP A 277 -25.09 9.26 20.00
CA ASP A 277 -23.86 9.85 19.46
C ASP A 277 -23.32 9.05 18.25
N PRO A 278 -23.27 9.64 17.04
CA PRO A 278 -22.67 9.01 15.87
C PRO A 278 -21.23 8.55 16.08
N ASP A 279 -20.48 9.25 16.94
CA ASP A 279 -19.07 8.98 17.23
C ASP A 279 -18.88 7.87 18.30
N GLU A 280 -19.97 7.22 18.72
CA GLU A 280 -19.97 5.95 19.47
C GLU A 280 -20.49 4.76 18.65
N ARG A 281 -21.11 4.99 17.49
CA ARG A 281 -21.53 3.92 16.57
C ARG A 281 -20.28 3.26 15.96
N PRO A 282 -20.28 1.93 15.71
CA PRO A 282 -19.15 1.24 15.07
C PRO A 282 -18.91 1.71 13.62
N SER A 283 -17.78 1.33 13.04
CA SER A 283 -17.54 1.46 11.60
C SER A 283 -18.25 0.35 10.82
N ILE A 284 -18.41 0.51 9.50
CA ILE A 284 -18.99 -0.56 8.68
C ILE A 284 -18.09 -1.80 8.61
N GLN A 285 -16.76 -1.62 8.56
CA GLN A 285 -15.79 -2.72 8.59
C GLN A 285 -15.88 -3.51 9.91
N ILE A 286 -16.14 -2.82 11.02
CA ILE A 286 -16.37 -3.43 12.34
C ILE A 286 -17.64 -4.30 12.32
N VAL A 287 -18.76 -3.75 11.82
CA VAL A 287 -20.03 -4.48 11.69
C VAL A 287 -19.87 -5.72 10.79
N VAL A 288 -19.17 -5.59 9.66
CA VAL A 288 -18.81 -6.68 8.75
C VAL A 288 -17.97 -7.75 9.45
N SER A 289 -16.92 -7.36 10.17
CA SER A 289 -16.04 -8.31 10.88
C SER A 289 -16.79 -9.09 11.96
N CYS A 290 -17.72 -8.44 12.66
CA CYS A 290 -18.55 -9.06 13.69
C CYS A 290 -19.51 -10.11 13.10
N LEU A 291 -20.11 -9.84 11.94
CA LEU A 291 -20.98 -10.80 11.23
C LEU A 291 -20.18 -11.99 10.68
N LYS A 292 -18.99 -11.73 10.12
CA LYS A 292 -18.06 -12.78 9.67
C LYS A 292 -17.68 -13.71 10.83
N SER A 293 -17.38 -13.17 12.02
CA SER A 293 -17.12 -13.98 13.22
C SER A 293 -18.29 -14.89 13.59
N ILE A 294 -19.53 -14.38 13.64
CA ILE A 294 -20.72 -15.17 13.96
C ILE A 294 -20.91 -16.34 12.96
N ILE A 295 -20.73 -16.08 11.66
CA ILE A 295 -20.86 -17.09 10.60
C ILE A 295 -19.69 -18.09 10.60
N ASP A 296 -18.45 -17.64 10.83
CA ASP A 296 -17.29 -18.54 10.92
C ASP A 296 -17.41 -19.51 12.10
N HIS A 297 -18.12 -19.13 13.18
CA HIS A 297 -18.41 -20.02 14.29
C HIS A 297 -19.46 -21.10 13.93
N SER A 298 -20.52 -20.79 13.16
CA SER A 298 -21.45 -21.83 12.68
C SER A 298 -20.80 -22.72 11.62
N ILE A 299 -20.06 -22.15 10.67
CA ILE A 299 -19.32 -22.91 9.64
C ILE A 299 -18.28 -23.85 10.27
N LYS A 300 -17.51 -23.43 11.28
CA LYS A 300 -16.55 -24.33 11.97
C LYS A 300 -17.23 -25.48 12.71
N SER A 301 -18.45 -25.29 13.21
CA SER A 301 -19.24 -26.39 13.79
C SER A 301 -19.59 -27.44 12.72
N ILE A 302 -19.97 -26.99 11.52
CA ILE A 302 -20.39 -27.85 10.40
C ILE A 302 -19.18 -28.51 9.70
N ALA A 303 -18.06 -27.79 9.55
CA ALA A 303 -16.85 -28.29 8.88
C ALA A 303 -16.26 -29.52 9.60
N ASN A 304 -16.32 -29.55 10.94
CA ASN A 304 -15.91 -30.70 11.75
C ASN A 304 -16.74 -31.97 11.49
N GLU A 305 -17.96 -31.86 10.95
CA GLU A 305 -18.77 -33.01 10.50
C GLU A 305 -18.37 -33.48 9.09
N ILE A 306 -17.87 -32.56 8.25
CA ILE A 306 -17.62 -32.80 6.82
C ILE A 306 -16.19 -33.29 6.53
N GLU A 307 -15.16 -32.83 7.26
CA GLU A 307 -13.75 -33.16 6.96
C GLU A 307 -13.39 -34.66 7.10
N ASN A 308 -14.28 -35.48 7.68
CA ASN A 308 -14.13 -36.94 7.67
C ASN A 308 -14.22 -37.58 6.26
N HIS A 309 -14.64 -36.83 5.22
CA HIS A 309 -14.78 -37.38 3.86
C HIS A 309 -14.04 -36.60 2.74
N SER A 310 -12.81 -37.06 2.50
CA SER A 310 -12.23 -37.30 1.16
C SER A 310 -11.64 -36.13 0.35
N ILE A 311 -10.31 -36.00 0.34
CA ILE A 311 -9.55 -35.39 -0.78
C ILE A 311 -8.34 -36.26 -1.13
N LYS A 312 -8.11 -36.50 -2.43
CA LYS A 312 -6.87 -37.12 -2.97
C LYS A 312 -6.69 -36.79 -4.46
N SER A 313 -5.44 -36.52 -4.88
CA SER A 313 -4.97 -36.39 -6.29
C SER A 313 -5.43 -35.12 -7.06
N ILE A 314 -4.75 -34.58 -8.09
CA ILE A 314 -3.42 -34.82 -8.70
C ILE A 314 -3.02 -33.56 -9.54
N THR A 315 -1.73 -33.30 -9.84
CA THR A 315 -1.30 -32.57 -11.07
C THR A 315 0.22 -32.67 -11.38
N ASN A 316 0.61 -32.63 -12.67
CA ASN A 316 1.98 -32.51 -13.23
C ASN A 316 1.88 -32.24 -14.77
N GLU A 317 2.87 -31.97 -15.65
CA GLU A 317 4.35 -31.80 -15.64
C GLU A 317 4.79 -31.10 -16.99
N ILE A 318 6.12 -30.98 -17.27
CA ILE A 318 6.79 -30.96 -18.62
C ILE A 318 6.60 -29.68 -19.50
N GLU A 319 7.62 -28.88 -19.89
CA GLU A 319 8.80 -29.05 -20.80
C GLU A 319 8.47 -29.25 -22.32
N LYS A 320 9.30 -28.97 -23.37
CA LYS A 320 10.75 -28.70 -23.67
C LYS A 320 10.85 -27.68 -24.88
N LYS A 321 11.97 -27.14 -25.44
CA LYS A 321 13.30 -26.54 -25.05
C LYS A 321 14.14 -26.18 -26.35
N SER A 322 15.23 -25.36 -26.28
CA SER A 322 16.37 -25.15 -27.27
C SER A 322 16.30 -24.05 -28.39
N SER A 323 17.39 -23.44 -28.97
CA SER A 323 18.83 -23.21 -28.59
C SER A 323 19.71 -22.42 -29.63
N ASN A 324 20.88 -21.87 -29.21
CA ASN A 324 22.12 -21.41 -29.97
C ASN A 324 22.04 -20.14 -30.88
N ASN A 325 23.08 -19.32 -31.20
CA ASN A 325 24.48 -18.95 -30.74
C ASN A 325 24.92 -17.65 -31.52
N ASP A 326 25.82 -16.71 -31.16
CA ASP A 326 26.62 -16.39 -29.94
C ASP A 326 27.16 -14.90 -29.97
N LEU A 327 27.56 -14.32 -28.80
CA LEU A 327 28.47 -13.16 -28.65
C LEU A 327 28.80 -12.86 -27.17
N ASN A 328 30.08 -12.85 -26.80
CA ASN A 328 30.60 -12.34 -25.52
C ASN A 328 31.16 -10.92 -25.68
N TYR A 329 30.94 -10.05 -24.69
CA TYR A 329 32.01 -9.48 -23.84
C TYR A 329 31.42 -8.68 -22.65
N MET A 330 32.05 -8.86 -21.50
CA MET A 330 31.91 -8.07 -20.25
C MET A 330 33.36 -7.65 -19.86
N MET A 331 33.66 -6.79 -18.87
CA MET A 331 32.84 -6.05 -17.91
C MET A 331 33.58 -4.75 -17.50
N ASP A 332 33.58 -4.41 -16.19
CA ASP A 332 34.46 -3.47 -15.49
C ASP A 332 34.13 -1.96 -15.70
N ASP A 333 34.10 -1.09 -14.68
CA ASP A 333 34.25 -1.26 -13.22
C ASP A 333 33.58 -0.05 -12.51
N TYR A 334 32.88 -0.17 -11.37
CA TYR A 334 32.32 1.01 -10.65
C TYR A 334 32.25 0.93 -9.11
N ASP A 335 32.23 2.12 -8.50
CA ASP A 335 32.66 2.42 -7.13
C ASP A 335 31.52 2.45 -6.07
N LEU A 336 31.91 2.41 -4.79
CA LEU A 336 31.15 1.88 -3.65
C LEU A 336 30.47 2.96 -2.76
N SER A 337 30.17 4.13 -3.33
CA SER A 337 29.85 5.37 -2.59
C SER A 337 28.47 5.46 -1.91
N ILE A 338 27.50 4.60 -2.27
CA ILE A 338 26.08 4.76 -1.91
C ILE A 338 25.76 4.50 -0.41
N TYR A 339 26.66 3.87 0.33
CA TYR A 339 26.35 3.29 1.65
C TYR A 339 26.36 4.23 2.87
N ASP A 340 26.64 5.51 2.71
CA ASP A 340 26.69 6.49 3.83
C ASP A 340 25.29 7.03 4.25
N HIS A 341 24.21 6.42 3.74
CA HIS A 341 22.84 6.85 3.99
C HIS A 341 22.18 6.14 5.20
N PHE A 342 22.21 4.81 5.26
CA PHE A 342 21.45 4.04 6.27
C PHE A 342 21.96 4.22 7.72
N SER A 343 23.28 4.34 7.91
CA SER A 343 23.92 4.56 9.22
C SER A 343 23.47 5.85 9.93
N LYS A 344 22.81 6.77 9.20
CA LYS A 344 22.29 8.06 9.66
C LYS A 344 20.77 8.10 9.77
N ILE A 345 20.06 7.06 9.32
CA ILE A 345 18.61 6.99 9.43
C ILE A 345 18.24 6.68 10.88
N MET A 346 17.62 7.65 11.54
CA MET A 346 16.89 7.38 12.78
C MET A 346 15.61 6.62 12.42
N ILE A 347 15.29 5.56 13.15
CA ILE A 347 14.11 4.74 12.88
C ILE A 347 12.98 5.17 13.81
N ASP A 348 11.86 5.60 13.21
CA ASP A 348 10.64 5.96 13.93
C ASP A 348 9.71 4.77 14.15
N ASP A 349 8.78 4.97 15.09
CA ASP A 349 7.92 3.95 15.68
C ASP A 349 7.01 3.22 14.65
N ASP A 350 6.79 3.82 13.48
CA ASP A 350 5.98 3.25 12.40
C ASP A 350 6.75 2.24 11.52
N TYR A 351 8.09 2.18 11.60
CA TYR A 351 8.90 1.21 10.82
C TYR A 351 8.95 -0.18 11.49
N SER A 352 7.77 -0.71 11.82
CA SER A 352 7.54 -2.09 12.23
C SER A 352 7.17 -2.96 11.01
N LEU A 353 8.17 -3.26 10.19
CA LEU A 353 8.02 -4.22 9.09
C LEU A 353 8.04 -5.68 9.60
N ASN A 354 7.39 -6.57 8.86
CA ASN A 354 6.72 -7.78 9.38
C ASN A 354 7.59 -8.65 10.31
N THR A 355 7.25 -8.72 11.61
CA THR A 355 7.83 -9.68 12.56
C THR A 355 6.85 -10.82 12.90
N PHE A 356 5.93 -11.14 11.98
CA PHE A 356 4.58 -11.60 12.33
C PHE A 356 4.42 -13.02 12.92
N ASP A 357 5.34 -13.98 12.69
CA ASP A 357 5.05 -15.39 13.03
C ASP A 357 5.70 -15.93 14.32
N TYR A 358 6.95 -15.56 14.62
CA TYR A 358 7.71 -16.21 15.71
C TYR A 358 7.34 -15.71 17.11
N VAL A 359 6.90 -14.45 17.22
CA VAL A 359 6.47 -13.83 18.48
C VAL A 359 5.00 -14.14 18.77
N LYS A 360 4.15 -14.11 17.74
CA LYS A 360 2.69 -14.22 17.80
C LYS A 360 2.21 -15.45 18.55
N ASN A 361 2.84 -16.61 18.33
CA ASN A 361 2.45 -17.86 18.99
C ASN A 361 2.96 -17.99 20.44
N ASN A 362 3.78 -17.07 20.94
CA ASN A 362 4.43 -17.14 22.26
C ASN A 362 4.02 -16.01 23.23
N LEU A 363 3.24 -15.03 22.79
CA LEU A 363 2.78 -13.90 23.62
C LEU A 363 1.26 -13.72 23.74
N LEU A 364 0.43 -14.50 23.04
CA LEU A 364 -1.01 -14.53 23.35
C LEU A 364 -1.22 -14.99 24.81
N ILE A 365 -2.19 -14.40 25.50
CA ILE A 365 -2.50 -14.70 26.90
C ILE A 365 -3.21 -16.06 26.95
N PRO A 366 -2.60 -17.11 27.54
CA PRO A 366 -3.24 -18.42 27.59
C PRO A 366 -4.52 -18.34 28.44
N ASN A 367 -5.55 -19.06 27.98
CA ASN A 367 -6.79 -19.27 28.73
C ASN A 367 -7.42 -17.92 29.17
N LEU A 368 -7.57 -16.97 28.24
CA LEU A 368 -8.34 -15.75 28.49
C LEU A 368 -9.85 -16.04 28.53
N THR A 369 -10.30 -17.03 27.75
CA THR A 369 -11.67 -17.54 27.67
C THR A 369 -12.17 -18.26 28.93
N ASP A 370 -11.28 -18.88 29.73
CA ASP A 370 -11.62 -19.47 31.04
C ASP A 370 -12.23 -18.44 32.03
N PHE A 371 -12.10 -17.14 31.73
CA PHE A 371 -12.55 -16.02 32.55
C PHE A 371 -13.79 -15.30 31.98
N THR A 372 -14.48 -15.89 30.98
CA THR A 372 -15.75 -15.42 30.37
C THR A 372 -16.78 -14.84 31.35
N ASN A 373 -16.89 -15.43 32.56
CA ASN A 373 -17.81 -14.98 33.62
C ASN A 373 -17.26 -13.85 34.52
N ASN A 374 -16.04 -13.35 34.28
CA ASN A 374 -15.41 -12.29 35.07
C ASN A 374 -14.62 -11.31 34.17
N VAL A 375 -15.34 -10.30 33.68
CA VAL A 375 -14.83 -9.24 32.78
C VAL A 375 -13.68 -8.45 33.41
N GLU A 376 -13.72 -8.18 34.72
CA GLU A 376 -12.66 -7.46 35.43
C GLU A 376 -11.31 -8.19 35.32
N LYS A 377 -11.29 -9.51 35.55
CA LYS A 377 -10.07 -10.33 35.41
C LYS A 377 -9.54 -10.39 33.98
N ILE A 378 -10.41 -10.30 32.97
CA ILE A 378 -9.97 -10.23 31.56
C ILE A 378 -9.34 -8.87 31.28
N VAL A 379 -9.97 -7.77 31.70
CA VAL A 379 -9.43 -6.41 31.58
C VAL A 379 -8.09 -6.29 32.30
N ASP A 380 -7.97 -6.82 33.52
CA ASP A 380 -6.71 -6.81 34.26
C ASP A 380 -5.62 -7.61 33.58
N LYS A 381 -5.90 -8.84 33.12
CA LYS A 381 -4.94 -9.63 32.33
C LYS A 381 -4.45 -8.87 31.09
N LEU A 382 -5.35 -8.18 30.38
CA LEU A 382 -4.99 -7.40 29.19
C LEU A 382 -4.16 -6.15 29.52
N ILE A 383 -4.46 -5.47 30.62
CA ILE A 383 -3.70 -4.31 31.12
C ILE A 383 -2.30 -4.73 31.58
N ASP A 384 -2.21 -5.77 32.42
CA ASP A 384 -0.95 -6.30 32.92
C ASP A 384 -0.09 -6.81 31.76
N HIS A 385 -0.70 -7.47 30.76
CA HIS A 385 -0.01 -7.89 29.55
C HIS A 385 0.47 -6.70 28.69
N LEU A 386 -0.34 -5.65 28.54
CA LEU A 386 0.01 -4.43 27.82
C LEU A 386 1.16 -3.66 28.49
N ILE A 387 1.16 -3.56 29.82
CA ILE A 387 2.25 -2.98 30.62
C ILE A 387 3.48 -3.86 30.51
N ARG A 388 3.35 -5.18 30.62
CA ARG A 388 4.45 -6.14 30.43
C ARG A 388 5.09 -6.01 29.06
N MET A 389 4.30 -5.87 28.00
CA MET A 389 4.82 -5.61 26.65
C MET A 389 5.62 -4.31 26.57
N HIS A 390 5.15 -3.21 27.16
CA HIS A 390 5.84 -1.92 27.12
C HIS A 390 7.04 -1.84 28.07
N ASP A 391 6.91 -2.24 29.34
CA ASP A 391 7.94 -1.99 30.34
C ASP A 391 8.82 -3.22 30.61
N GLU A 392 8.31 -4.46 30.62
CA GLU A 392 9.22 -5.62 30.76
C GLU A 392 9.93 -5.97 29.45
N LEU A 393 9.21 -5.85 28.33
CA LEU A 393 9.64 -6.36 27.01
C LEU A 393 9.88 -5.27 25.95
N CYS A 394 9.61 -3.99 26.27
CA CYS A 394 9.75 -2.79 25.42
C CYS A 394 9.29 -2.88 23.96
N TYR A 395 8.23 -3.65 23.68
CA TYR A 395 7.52 -3.63 22.39
C TYR A 395 6.98 -2.25 22.05
N LEU A 396 6.92 -1.92 20.74
CA LEU A 396 6.35 -0.66 20.29
C LEU A 396 4.81 -0.62 20.47
N PRO A 397 4.20 0.58 20.54
CA PRO A 397 2.75 0.76 20.61
C PRO A 397 1.99 0.10 19.46
N THR A 398 2.60 -0.01 18.28
CA THR A 398 2.08 -0.68 17.09
C THR A 398 2.00 -2.21 17.29
N GLU A 399 3.09 -2.83 17.75
CA GLU A 399 3.14 -4.26 18.06
C GLU A 399 2.23 -4.62 19.23
N ALA A 400 2.23 -3.79 20.28
CA ALA A 400 1.37 -3.97 21.45
C ALA A 400 -0.12 -3.77 21.12
N ARG A 401 -0.45 -2.87 20.19
CA ARG A 401 -1.80 -2.75 19.59
C ARG A 401 -2.20 -4.04 18.90
N GLU A 402 -1.34 -4.59 18.03
CA GLU A 402 -1.64 -5.83 17.29
C GLU A 402 -1.87 -7.01 18.25
N ILE A 403 -1.02 -7.18 19.26
CA ILE A 403 -1.14 -8.26 20.24
C ILE A 403 -2.39 -8.09 21.12
N ILE A 404 -2.71 -6.90 21.63
CA ILE A 404 -3.96 -6.68 22.39
C ILE A 404 -5.20 -6.84 21.49
N ASN A 405 -5.15 -6.34 20.25
CA ASN A 405 -6.24 -6.52 19.30
C ASN A 405 -6.47 -8.00 19.00
N GLN A 406 -5.43 -8.80 18.79
CA GLN A 406 -5.61 -10.24 18.56
C GLN A 406 -6.10 -10.97 19.83
N ASN A 407 -5.52 -10.73 21.01
CA ASN A 407 -6.01 -11.32 22.27
C ASN A 407 -7.50 -11.04 22.52
N LEU A 408 -8.02 -9.90 22.06
CA LEU A 408 -9.43 -9.56 22.12
C LEU A 408 -10.24 -10.17 20.95
N GLN A 409 -9.67 -10.32 19.75
CA GLN A 409 -10.30 -11.01 18.60
C GLN A 409 -10.45 -12.52 18.82
N ASP A 410 -9.57 -13.11 19.63
CA ASP A 410 -9.66 -14.52 20.07
C ASP A 410 -10.78 -14.74 21.12
N LEU A 411 -11.42 -13.67 21.62
CA LEU A 411 -12.64 -13.72 22.44
C LEU A 411 -13.88 -13.59 21.56
N ASP A 412 -15.03 -14.08 22.05
CA ASP A 412 -16.31 -13.89 21.39
C ASP A 412 -16.76 -12.41 21.39
N LYS A 413 -17.55 -12.04 20.38
CA LYS A 413 -17.95 -10.65 20.10
C LYS A 413 -18.85 -10.04 21.19
N PHE A 414 -19.57 -10.86 21.95
CA PHE A 414 -20.38 -10.45 23.10
C PHE A 414 -19.51 -10.14 24.33
N LEU A 415 -18.46 -10.93 24.56
CA LEU A 415 -17.46 -10.68 25.61
C LEU A 415 -16.60 -9.45 25.30
N GLN A 416 -16.21 -9.24 24.03
CA GLN A 416 -15.56 -7.99 23.58
C GLN A 416 -16.39 -6.74 23.92
N ILE A 417 -17.72 -6.81 23.70
CA ILE A 417 -18.63 -5.71 24.03
C ILE A 417 -18.79 -5.56 25.53
N LYS A 418 -19.03 -6.64 26.28
CA LYS A 418 -19.04 -6.62 27.75
C LYS A 418 -17.78 -5.98 28.35
N ILE A 419 -16.60 -6.23 27.78
CA ILE A 419 -15.33 -5.61 28.20
C ILE A 419 -15.38 -4.09 28.05
N PHE A 420 -15.83 -3.56 26.90
CA PHE A 420 -15.94 -2.12 26.68
C PHE A 420 -17.04 -1.47 27.53
N ASP A 421 -18.20 -2.12 27.62
CA ASP A 421 -19.36 -1.69 28.39
C ASP A 421 -19.05 -1.64 29.90
N TRP A 422 -18.26 -2.60 30.39
CA TRP A 422 -17.69 -2.61 31.74
C TRP A 422 -16.63 -1.52 31.93
N LEU A 423 -15.75 -1.28 30.95
CA LEU A 423 -14.76 -0.19 30.98
C LEU A 423 -15.41 1.19 31.03
N ILE A 424 -16.54 1.41 30.33
CA ILE A 424 -17.32 2.66 30.40
C ILE A 424 -17.85 2.88 31.82
N ARG A 425 -18.37 1.83 32.47
CA ARG A 425 -18.93 1.92 33.83
C ARG A 425 -17.86 2.07 34.92
N ASN A 426 -16.68 1.46 34.74
CA ASN A 426 -15.62 1.40 35.76
C ASN A 426 -14.51 2.46 35.59
N GLN A 427 -14.91 3.71 35.29
CA GLN A 427 -14.00 4.84 35.07
C GLN A 427 -13.48 5.50 36.37
N THR A 428 -13.32 4.72 37.44
CA THR A 428 -12.81 5.16 38.76
C THR A 428 -11.31 4.92 38.95
N SER A 429 -10.75 3.86 38.33
CA SER A 429 -9.33 3.52 38.44
C SER A 429 -8.54 3.96 37.21
N SER A 430 -7.36 4.53 37.44
CA SER A 430 -6.44 5.07 36.43
C SER A 430 -6.08 4.02 35.37
N LYS A 431 -5.97 2.73 35.75
CA LYS A 431 -5.72 1.62 34.82
C LYS A 431 -6.86 1.41 33.81
N TYR A 432 -8.11 1.45 34.25
CA TYR A 432 -9.30 1.29 33.39
C TYR A 432 -9.58 2.53 32.54
N ILE A 433 -9.31 3.72 33.08
CA ILE A 433 -9.36 4.99 32.34
C ILE A 433 -8.31 4.97 31.21
N PHE A 434 -7.06 4.60 31.53
CA PHE A 434 -6.00 4.44 30.55
C PHE A 434 -6.35 3.41 29.47
N PHE A 435 -6.79 2.21 29.85
CA PHE A 435 -7.02 1.13 28.89
C PHE A 435 -8.15 1.48 27.92
N ARG A 436 -9.23 2.12 28.41
CA ARG A 436 -10.27 2.69 27.53
C ARG A 436 -9.68 3.73 26.55
N GLY A 437 -8.78 4.60 27.02
CA GLY A 437 -8.05 5.55 26.17
C GLY A 437 -7.13 4.88 25.13
N PHE A 438 -6.49 3.77 25.50
CA PHE A 438 -5.65 2.97 24.60
C PHE A 438 -6.48 2.32 23.48
N LEU A 439 -7.70 1.86 23.77
CA LEU A 439 -8.60 1.32 22.73
C LEU A 439 -9.01 2.41 21.72
N TYR A 440 -9.37 3.62 22.18
CA TYR A 440 -9.65 4.78 21.30
C TYR A 440 -8.41 5.23 20.51
N TYR A 441 -7.23 5.30 21.13
CA TYR A 441 -5.99 5.75 20.46
C TYR A 441 -5.60 4.85 19.27
N ASN A 442 -5.92 3.55 19.37
CA ASN A 442 -5.50 2.54 18.41
C ASN A 442 -6.61 2.07 17.45
N GLY A 443 -7.87 2.43 17.70
CA GLY A 443 -9.03 1.93 16.97
C GLY A 443 -9.12 0.40 17.02
N ILE A 444 -9.32 -0.16 18.22
CA ILE A 444 -9.29 -1.61 18.46
C ILE A 444 -10.72 -2.20 18.48
N ILE A 445 -10.93 -3.22 17.65
CA ILE A 445 -12.17 -4.00 17.45
C ILE A 445 -13.42 -3.16 17.25
N ILE A 446 -14.16 -2.81 18.30
CA ILE A 446 -15.49 -2.15 18.19
C ILE A 446 -15.41 -0.62 18.22
N ILE A 447 -14.21 -0.07 18.41
CA ILE A 447 -13.95 1.35 18.62
C ILE A 447 -13.19 1.91 17.42
N GLU A 448 -13.70 2.99 16.82
CA GLU A 448 -12.94 3.75 15.83
C GLU A 448 -11.81 4.56 16.49
N LYS A 449 -10.78 4.88 15.70
CA LYS A 449 -9.63 5.64 16.18
C LYS A 449 -10.02 7.09 16.48
N ASP A 450 -9.95 7.46 17.76
CA ASP A 450 -10.25 8.81 18.25
C ASP A 450 -9.09 9.29 19.14
N GLU A 451 -8.26 10.20 18.60
CA GLU A 451 -7.10 10.74 19.31
C GLU A 451 -7.50 11.75 20.40
N ASP A 452 -8.66 12.42 20.30
CA ASP A 452 -9.09 13.45 21.25
C ASP A 452 -9.80 12.84 22.47
N LYS A 453 -10.69 11.85 22.27
CA LYS A 453 -11.23 11.01 23.38
C LYS A 453 -10.10 10.26 24.07
N ALA A 454 -9.12 9.73 23.33
CA ALA A 454 -7.91 9.14 23.91
C ALA A 454 -7.08 10.15 24.72
N PHE A 455 -6.80 11.34 24.17
CA PHE A 455 -6.05 12.39 24.86
C PHE A 455 -6.73 12.80 26.17
N GLY A 456 -8.06 12.96 26.17
CA GLY A 456 -8.84 13.27 27.37
C GLY A 456 -8.78 12.16 28.43
N LEU A 457 -8.87 10.89 28.02
CA LEU A 457 -8.77 9.74 28.93
C LEU A 457 -7.36 9.57 29.51
N PHE A 458 -6.30 9.67 28.68
CA PHE A 458 -4.93 9.66 29.19
C PHE A 458 -4.64 10.86 30.09
N SER A 459 -5.19 12.04 29.80
CA SER A 459 -5.10 13.25 30.64
C SER A 459 -5.85 13.12 31.97
N LYS A 460 -6.84 12.24 32.06
CA LYS A 460 -7.50 11.88 33.32
C LYS A 460 -6.65 10.88 34.10
N ALA A 461 -6.19 9.79 33.48
CA ALA A 461 -5.39 8.75 34.12
C ALA A 461 -3.99 9.21 34.58
N SER A 462 -3.37 10.17 33.88
CA SER A 462 -2.03 10.66 34.20
C SER A 462 -1.93 11.45 35.51
N LYS A 463 -3.07 11.94 36.04
CA LYS A 463 -3.18 12.69 37.30
C LYS A 463 -2.77 11.86 38.51
N ASP A 464 -3.06 10.56 38.48
CA ASP A 464 -2.72 9.61 39.53
C ASP A 464 -1.29 9.04 39.37
N ASN A 465 -0.43 9.76 38.64
CA ASN A 465 0.92 9.35 38.23
C ASN A 465 1.01 8.05 37.41
N TYR A 466 -0.08 7.63 36.76
CA TYR A 466 -0.12 6.37 36.03
C TYR A 466 0.89 6.36 34.83
N PRO A 467 1.98 5.56 34.86
CA PRO A 467 3.15 5.81 34.00
C PRO A 467 2.86 5.67 32.52
N ILE A 468 2.11 4.62 32.13
CA ILE A 468 1.78 4.33 30.74
C ILE A 468 0.75 5.33 30.17
N ALA A 469 -0.07 5.99 30.99
CA ALA A 469 -0.88 7.12 30.51
C ALA A 469 -0.02 8.36 30.20
N GLN A 470 0.99 8.64 31.04
CA GLN A 470 1.94 9.73 30.81
C GLN A 470 2.76 9.49 29.52
N LEU A 471 3.19 8.25 29.28
CA LEU A 471 3.83 7.83 28.03
C LEU A 471 2.99 8.20 26.78
N TYR A 472 1.71 7.82 26.76
CA TYR A 472 0.84 8.05 25.61
C TYR A 472 0.45 9.53 25.43
N LEU A 473 0.38 10.33 26.51
CA LEU A 473 0.33 11.79 26.40
C LEU A 473 1.58 12.35 25.72
N GLY A 474 2.75 11.81 26.04
CA GLY A 474 4.01 12.16 25.38
C GLY A 474 3.94 11.95 23.86
N LYS A 475 3.31 10.86 23.41
CA LYS A 475 3.11 10.56 21.98
C LYS A 475 2.08 11.45 21.28
N LEU A 476 1.01 11.85 21.97
CA LEU A 476 -0.04 12.70 21.39
C LEU A 476 0.33 14.20 21.35
N HIS A 477 1.25 14.64 22.21
CA HIS A 477 1.66 16.05 22.24
C HIS A 477 2.56 16.43 21.06
N LYS A 478 1.95 17.09 20.06
CA LYS A 478 2.62 17.73 18.90
C LYS A 478 3.61 18.85 19.27
N ASP A 479 3.69 19.24 20.55
CA ASP A 479 4.68 20.17 21.12
C ASP A 479 5.84 19.35 21.74
N PRO A 480 7.05 19.39 21.16
CA PRO A 480 8.19 18.58 21.64
C PRO A 480 8.52 18.79 23.11
N LYS A 481 8.33 19.99 23.67
CA LYS A 481 8.64 20.28 25.08
C LYS A 481 7.64 19.59 26.01
N LYS A 482 6.37 19.54 25.60
CA LYS A 482 5.32 18.80 26.34
C LYS A 482 5.51 17.29 26.17
N ALA A 483 5.86 16.81 24.98
CA ALA A 483 6.22 15.41 24.74
C ALA A 483 7.35 14.96 25.68
N PHE A 484 8.48 15.70 25.67
CA PHE A 484 9.62 15.45 26.55
C PHE A 484 9.24 15.47 28.04
N TYR A 485 8.47 16.46 28.50
CA TYR A 485 7.99 16.53 29.89
C TYR A 485 7.21 15.27 30.31
N TRP A 486 6.30 14.79 29.46
CA TRP A 486 5.51 13.60 29.77
C TRP A 486 6.30 12.30 29.68
N TYR A 487 7.24 12.17 28.74
CA TYR A 487 8.21 11.06 28.74
C TYR A 487 9.10 11.08 29.99
N GLN A 488 9.53 12.25 30.44
CA GLN A 488 10.27 12.39 31.69
C GLN A 488 9.43 11.94 32.89
N LYS A 489 8.19 12.42 33.02
CA LYS A 489 7.29 12.01 34.12
C LYS A 489 6.99 10.51 34.11
N SER A 490 6.74 9.94 32.94
CA SER A 490 6.51 8.51 32.77
C SER A 490 7.73 7.66 33.19
N ALA A 491 8.94 8.09 32.83
CA ALA A 491 10.18 7.43 33.22
C ALA A 491 10.53 7.61 34.71
N GLU A 492 10.24 8.77 35.30
CA GLU A 492 10.36 9.03 36.74
C GLU A 492 9.41 8.14 37.55
N ASN A 493 8.18 7.94 37.07
CA ASN A 493 7.19 7.03 37.64
C ASN A 493 7.42 5.55 37.24
N GLY A 494 8.57 5.21 36.67
CA GLY A 494 9.05 3.84 36.53
C GLY A 494 8.92 3.19 35.15
N SER A 495 8.31 3.85 34.15
CA SER A 495 8.26 3.28 32.80
C SER A 495 9.68 3.13 32.20
N LYS A 496 9.98 1.92 31.75
CA LYS A 496 11.20 1.60 30.99
C LYS A 496 11.01 1.96 29.52
N PHE A 497 9.79 1.90 28.99
CA PHE A 497 9.52 2.34 27.62
C PHE A 497 9.70 3.85 27.43
N ALA A 498 9.28 4.66 28.41
CA ALA A 498 9.53 6.09 28.39
C ALA A 498 11.04 6.45 28.37
N GLN A 499 11.90 5.58 28.90
CA GLN A 499 13.36 5.75 28.81
C GLN A 499 13.87 5.64 27.37
N PHE A 500 13.26 4.81 26.51
CA PHE A 500 13.60 4.78 25.08
C PHE A 500 13.27 6.11 24.39
N TYR A 501 12.10 6.70 24.67
CA TYR A 501 11.73 8.02 24.13
C TYR A 501 12.60 9.16 24.65
N LEU A 502 13.01 9.14 25.92
CA LEU A 502 14.02 10.07 26.43
C LEU A 502 15.34 9.93 25.67
N GLY A 503 15.73 8.70 25.31
CA GLY A 503 16.83 8.44 24.38
C GLY A 503 16.69 9.19 23.06
N LYS A 504 15.55 9.01 22.37
CA LYS A 504 15.25 9.70 21.10
C LYS A 504 15.21 11.23 21.26
N CYS A 505 14.63 11.75 22.34
CA CYS A 505 14.60 13.18 22.64
C CYS A 505 16.00 13.77 22.79
N TYR A 506 16.88 13.13 23.56
CA TYR A 506 18.26 13.60 23.75
C TYR A 506 19.14 13.41 22.50
N GLU A 507 18.91 12.38 21.68
CA GLU A 507 19.62 12.18 20.41
C GLU A 507 19.23 13.25 19.38
N ASN A 508 17.97 13.67 19.34
CA ASN A 508 17.48 14.65 18.35
C ASN A 508 17.53 16.11 18.83
N GLY A 509 17.57 16.37 20.13
CA GLY A 509 17.22 17.68 20.68
C GLY A 509 15.72 17.98 20.63
N SER A 510 14.89 16.93 20.73
CA SER A 510 13.42 17.06 20.64
C SER A 510 12.85 17.41 22.01
N GLY A 511 12.48 18.68 22.20
CA GLY A 511 11.93 19.22 23.45
C GLY A 511 12.96 19.60 24.51
N ILE A 512 14.21 19.19 24.33
CA ILE A 512 15.34 19.40 25.23
C ILE A 512 16.61 19.67 24.39
N GLU A 513 17.69 20.17 25.00
CA GLU A 513 18.98 20.28 24.31
C GLU A 513 19.54 18.88 23.94
N LYS A 514 20.19 18.80 22.77
CA LYS A 514 20.76 17.54 22.24
C LYS A 514 21.95 17.10 23.09
N ASP A 515 21.89 15.88 23.62
CA ASP A 515 22.91 15.26 24.46
C ASP A 515 23.04 13.77 24.13
N ASN A 516 23.94 13.45 23.20
CA ASN A 516 24.17 12.08 22.76
C ASN A 516 24.58 11.15 23.92
N PHE A 517 25.25 11.65 24.96
CA PHE A 517 25.72 10.85 26.11
C PHE A 517 24.56 10.48 27.04
N LYS A 518 23.61 11.39 27.27
CA LYS A 518 22.33 11.06 27.89
C LYS A 518 21.54 10.08 27.02
N ALA A 519 21.48 10.30 25.71
CA ALA A 519 20.78 9.38 24.79
C ALA A 519 21.31 7.94 24.89
N PHE A 520 22.63 7.76 24.79
CA PHE A 520 23.30 6.47 25.01
C PHE A 520 22.99 5.86 26.38
N LYS A 521 23.03 6.65 27.47
CA LYS A 521 22.66 6.17 28.81
C LYS A 521 21.22 5.69 28.90
N TYR A 522 20.28 6.36 28.25
CA TYR A 522 18.87 5.98 28.23
C TYR A 522 18.63 4.73 27.36
N TYR A 523 19.21 4.65 26.16
CA TYR A 523 19.15 3.43 25.34
C TYR A 523 19.81 2.23 26.03
N LYS A 524 20.96 2.42 26.69
CA LYS A 524 21.66 1.36 27.43
C LYS A 524 20.85 0.84 28.63
N LYS A 525 20.09 1.69 29.31
CA LYS A 525 19.13 1.26 30.33
C LYS A 525 17.98 0.46 29.73
N ALA A 526 17.33 1.00 28.70
CA ALA A 526 16.15 0.41 28.10
C ALA A 526 16.46 -0.94 27.39
N ALA A 527 17.64 -1.11 26.78
CA ALA A 527 18.02 -2.33 26.05
C ALA A 527 18.11 -3.60 26.93
N ILE A 528 18.19 -3.45 28.26
CA ILE A 528 18.20 -4.54 29.23
C ILE A 528 16.84 -5.29 29.26
N SER A 529 15.75 -4.64 28.85
CA SER A 529 14.41 -5.26 28.66
C SER A 529 14.35 -6.33 27.57
N GLY A 530 15.35 -6.37 26.67
CA GLY A 530 15.41 -7.32 25.58
C GLY A 530 14.84 -6.85 24.24
N ASN A 531 14.11 -5.73 24.16
CA ASN A 531 13.45 -5.33 22.91
C ASN A 531 14.43 -5.15 21.73
N LYS A 532 14.12 -5.83 20.60
CA LYS A 532 14.88 -5.78 19.35
C LYS A 532 15.19 -4.37 18.82
N ILE A 533 14.26 -3.41 18.89
CA ILE A 533 14.44 -2.05 18.35
C ILE A 533 15.31 -1.21 19.29
N VAL A 534 15.13 -1.34 20.61
CA VAL A 534 16.01 -0.68 21.58
C VAL A 534 17.44 -1.24 21.51
N GLN A 535 17.58 -2.56 21.37
CA GLN A 535 18.87 -3.22 21.13
C GLN A 535 19.51 -2.74 19.82
N PHE A 536 18.74 -2.61 18.74
CA PHE A 536 19.24 -2.05 17.49
C PHE A 536 19.75 -0.61 17.66
N ASN A 537 18.99 0.27 18.33
CA ASN A 537 19.43 1.65 18.58
C ASN A 537 20.71 1.70 19.45
N LEU A 538 20.86 0.80 20.42
CA LEU A 538 22.11 0.65 21.18
C LEU A 538 23.27 0.13 20.31
N GLY A 539 23.01 -0.79 19.38
CA GLY A 539 23.96 -1.21 18.35
C GLY A 539 24.42 -0.03 17.48
N ARG A 540 23.47 0.79 16.97
CA ARG A 540 23.77 2.03 16.23
C ARG A 540 24.63 3.01 17.05
N CYS A 541 24.44 3.08 18.37
CA CYS A 541 25.29 3.92 19.22
C CYS A 541 26.76 3.48 19.18
N TYR A 542 27.03 2.18 19.28
CA TYR A 542 28.39 1.64 19.16
C TYR A 542 28.93 1.63 17.72
N LEU A 543 28.08 1.49 16.70
CA LEU A 543 28.48 1.59 15.29
C LEU A 543 28.93 3.02 14.90
N CYS A 544 28.08 4.00 15.23
CA CYS A 544 28.23 5.37 14.75
C CYS A 544 28.98 6.28 15.73
N GLY A 545 29.17 5.86 16.99
CA GLY A 545 29.83 6.65 18.04
C GLY A 545 28.89 7.65 18.72
N ILE A 546 27.62 7.27 18.92
CA ILE A 546 26.58 8.17 19.42
C ILE A 546 26.64 8.17 20.95
N GLY A 547 27.36 9.14 21.52
CA GLY A 547 27.47 9.32 22.97
C GLY A 547 28.40 8.32 23.66
N ILE A 548 29.13 7.53 22.88
CA ILE A 548 30.12 6.55 23.30
C ILE A 548 31.17 6.41 22.17
N GLU A 549 32.34 5.89 22.48
CA GLU A 549 33.33 5.52 21.45
C GLU A 549 32.82 4.38 20.56
N LYS A 550 33.33 4.29 19.33
CA LYS A 550 32.94 3.25 18.38
C LYS A 550 33.44 1.88 18.80
N ASP A 551 32.57 0.88 18.74
CA ASP A 551 32.85 -0.48 19.19
C ASP A 551 32.11 -1.47 18.29
N TYR A 552 32.81 -1.99 17.27
CA TYR A 552 32.20 -2.86 16.27
C TYR A 552 31.76 -4.21 16.85
N ASP A 553 32.45 -4.75 17.84
CA ASP A 553 32.08 -6.04 18.45
C ASP A 553 30.84 -5.93 19.34
N LYS A 554 30.68 -4.82 20.10
CA LYS A 554 29.41 -4.51 20.76
C LYS A 554 28.31 -4.20 19.74
N SER A 555 28.62 -3.53 18.63
CA SER A 555 27.65 -3.34 17.54
C SER A 555 27.16 -4.68 16.98
N PHE A 556 28.06 -5.65 16.74
CA PHE A 556 27.70 -7.03 16.38
C PHE A 556 26.81 -7.67 17.44
N GLU A 557 27.21 -7.63 18.71
CA GLU A 557 26.48 -8.24 19.83
C GLU A 557 25.03 -7.73 19.92
N TRP A 558 24.82 -6.41 19.83
CA TRP A 558 23.49 -5.80 19.97
C TRP A 558 22.64 -5.90 18.71
N PHE A 559 23.24 -5.83 17.51
CA PHE A 559 22.52 -6.14 16.27
C PHE A 559 22.14 -7.62 16.19
N GLU A 560 22.99 -8.56 16.62
CA GLU A 560 22.68 -9.99 16.57
C GLU A 560 21.53 -10.38 17.50
N LYS A 561 21.47 -9.82 18.72
CA LYS A 561 20.32 -9.99 19.63
C LYS A 561 19.00 -9.49 19.04
N SER A 562 19.05 -8.40 18.26
CA SER A 562 17.89 -7.83 17.56
C SER A 562 17.51 -8.64 16.31
N ALA A 563 18.50 -9.05 15.53
CA ALA A 563 18.34 -9.85 14.31
C ALA A 563 17.79 -11.27 14.60
N LYS A 564 18.22 -11.87 15.71
CA LYS A 564 17.69 -13.16 16.22
C LYS A 564 16.21 -13.08 16.59
N GLN A 565 15.75 -11.95 17.13
CA GLN A 565 14.32 -11.65 17.36
C GLN A 565 13.53 -11.33 16.09
N GLY A 566 14.18 -11.37 14.92
CA GLY A 566 13.50 -11.24 13.63
C GLY A 566 13.29 -9.81 13.14
N TYR A 567 13.98 -8.81 13.71
CA TYR A 567 13.91 -7.42 13.24
C TYR A 567 14.66 -7.24 11.93
N THR A 568 13.91 -7.04 10.85
CA THR A 568 14.40 -6.99 9.46
C THR A 568 15.55 -6.00 9.25
N ILE A 569 15.50 -4.82 9.90
CA ILE A 569 16.53 -3.78 9.72
C ILE A 569 17.83 -4.14 10.47
N ALA A 570 17.75 -4.76 11.66
CA ALA A 570 18.94 -5.31 12.30
C ALA A 570 19.53 -6.50 11.52
N GLN A 571 18.72 -7.29 10.83
CA GLN A 571 19.21 -8.37 9.96
C GLN A 571 19.99 -7.80 8.77
N LEU A 572 19.50 -6.74 8.12
CA LEU A 572 20.21 -6.06 7.03
C LEU A 572 21.50 -5.38 7.51
N GLU A 573 21.46 -4.60 8.59
CA GLU A 573 22.65 -3.92 9.13
C GLU A 573 23.69 -4.91 9.67
N LEU A 574 23.26 -6.02 10.30
CA LEU A 574 24.16 -7.10 10.69
C LEU A 574 24.81 -7.77 9.49
N GLY A 575 24.07 -7.96 8.39
CA GLY A 575 24.61 -8.48 7.14
C GLY A 575 25.70 -7.57 6.56
N ILE A 576 25.40 -6.27 6.46
CA ILE A 576 26.36 -5.22 6.06
C ILE A 576 27.57 -5.19 7.00
N LEU A 577 27.39 -5.44 8.30
CA LEU A 577 28.49 -5.46 9.26
C LEU A 577 29.40 -6.68 9.09
N TYR A 578 28.84 -7.87 8.86
CA TYR A 578 29.60 -9.08 8.53
C TYR A 578 30.39 -8.90 7.23
N GLU A 579 29.78 -8.32 6.19
CA GLU A 579 30.44 -7.95 4.94
C GLU A 579 31.62 -7.00 5.19
N LYS A 580 31.39 -5.84 5.82
CA LYS A 580 32.36 -4.73 5.82
C LYS A 580 33.39 -4.74 6.93
N VAL A 581 33.10 -5.40 8.06
CA VAL A 581 34.02 -5.44 9.22
C VAL A 581 34.72 -6.80 9.33
N LYS A 582 34.07 -7.88 8.87
CA LYS A 582 34.61 -9.25 8.97
C LYS A 582 34.96 -9.88 7.61
N ASN A 583 34.60 -9.27 6.48
CA ASN A 583 34.69 -9.87 5.14
C ASN A 583 33.96 -11.24 5.06
N ASP A 584 32.92 -11.40 5.87
CA ASP A 584 32.17 -12.64 6.06
C ASP A 584 30.88 -12.58 5.22
N PHE A 585 31.05 -12.90 3.94
CA PHE A 585 29.94 -12.90 2.99
C PHE A 585 28.91 -14.02 3.25
N GLU A 586 29.27 -15.08 3.98
CA GLU A 586 28.36 -16.19 4.31
C GLU A 586 27.36 -15.76 5.40
N ASN A 587 27.84 -15.15 6.50
CA ASN A 587 26.94 -14.56 7.48
C ASN A 587 26.25 -13.30 6.96
N SER A 588 26.88 -12.53 6.07
CA SER A 588 26.21 -11.40 5.38
C SER A 588 24.96 -11.89 4.62
N PHE A 589 25.13 -12.87 3.74
CA PHE A 589 24.02 -13.47 3.00
C PHE A 589 22.99 -14.12 3.93
N TYR A 590 23.41 -14.85 4.96
CA TYR A 590 22.50 -15.50 5.92
C TYR A 590 21.53 -14.51 6.58
N TRP A 591 22.03 -13.37 7.05
CA TRP A 591 21.18 -12.36 7.70
C TRP A 591 20.34 -11.58 6.69
N THR A 592 20.90 -11.21 5.53
CA THR A 592 20.12 -10.60 4.45
C THR A 592 19.00 -11.51 3.94
N GLU A 593 19.25 -12.81 3.69
CA GLU A 593 18.23 -13.76 3.20
C GLU A 593 17.06 -13.91 4.19
N ARG A 594 17.34 -13.89 5.50
CA ARG A 594 16.33 -13.89 6.57
C ARG A 594 15.46 -12.63 6.58
N ALA A 595 15.99 -11.49 6.14
CA ALA A 595 15.22 -10.27 5.94
C ALA A 595 14.32 -10.34 4.69
N VAL A 596 14.79 -10.95 3.59
CA VAL A 596 14.01 -11.05 2.33
C VAL A 596 12.75 -11.89 2.50
N LYS A 597 12.84 -13.01 3.23
CA LYS A 597 11.80 -14.06 3.30
C LYS A 597 10.45 -13.64 3.88
N LYS A 598 10.32 -12.41 4.40
CA LYS A 598 9.10 -11.93 5.05
C LYS A 598 8.30 -10.91 4.24
N GLU A 599 8.86 -10.24 3.23
CA GLU A 599 8.20 -9.08 2.61
C GLU A 599 8.35 -8.93 1.09
N SER A 600 7.36 -8.24 0.50
CA SER A 600 7.17 -8.08 -0.93
C SER A 600 7.53 -6.68 -1.44
N LYS A 601 8.02 -6.62 -2.68
CA LYS A 601 8.36 -5.41 -3.46
C LYS A 601 9.47 -4.49 -2.90
N PHE A 602 9.32 -3.84 -1.74
CA PHE A 602 10.24 -2.73 -1.37
C PHE A 602 11.69 -3.18 -1.15
N THR A 603 11.88 -4.37 -0.60
CA THR A 603 13.18 -5.05 -0.45
C THR A 603 13.94 -5.21 -1.77
N HIS A 604 13.26 -5.39 -2.91
CA HIS A 604 13.87 -5.89 -4.15
C HIS A 604 14.83 -4.88 -4.82
N SER A 605 14.67 -3.57 -4.63
CA SER A 605 15.51 -2.56 -5.27
C SER A 605 16.92 -2.51 -4.67
N HIS A 606 17.03 -2.49 -3.34
CA HIS A 606 18.28 -2.46 -2.60
C HIS A 606 18.98 -3.83 -2.61
N ILE A 607 18.19 -4.92 -2.58
CA ILE A 607 18.68 -6.29 -2.79
C ILE A 607 19.38 -6.44 -4.13
N GLY A 608 18.87 -5.82 -5.21
CA GLY A 608 19.55 -5.83 -6.51
C GLY A 608 21.00 -5.38 -6.39
N THR A 609 21.23 -4.18 -5.87
CA THR A 609 22.58 -3.61 -5.70
C THR A 609 23.47 -4.41 -4.74
N HIS A 610 22.95 -4.93 -3.63
CA HIS A 610 23.75 -5.76 -2.72
C HIS A 610 24.10 -7.15 -3.31
N TYR A 611 23.18 -7.77 -4.07
CA TYR A 611 23.47 -9.02 -4.79
C TYR A 611 24.41 -8.79 -5.98
N ASP A 612 24.31 -7.66 -6.68
CA ASP A 612 25.25 -7.27 -7.74
C ASP A 612 26.67 -7.05 -7.18
N ASN A 613 26.80 -6.43 -6.00
CA ASN A 613 28.10 -6.28 -5.32
C ASN A 613 28.68 -7.64 -4.85
N CYS A 614 27.84 -8.52 -4.29
CA CYS A 614 28.24 -9.88 -3.93
C CYS A 614 28.61 -10.74 -5.16
N LEU A 615 27.99 -10.50 -6.32
CA LEU A 615 28.27 -11.17 -7.59
C LEU A 615 29.69 -10.92 -8.09
N ASP A 616 30.23 -9.72 -7.87
CA ASP A 616 31.62 -9.40 -8.22
C ASP A 616 32.63 -9.95 -7.22
N ALA A 617 32.29 -9.95 -5.92
CA ALA A 617 33.12 -10.57 -4.87
C ALA A 617 33.22 -12.11 -4.99
N GLN A 618 32.13 -12.80 -5.37
CA GLN A 618 32.02 -14.27 -5.37
C GLN A 618 32.02 -14.93 -6.76
N LYS A 619 32.53 -14.25 -7.79
CA LYS A 619 32.52 -14.65 -9.22
C LYS A 619 33.00 -16.09 -9.53
N ASN A 620 33.67 -16.78 -8.59
CA ASN A 620 34.24 -18.12 -8.75
C ASN A 620 33.84 -19.16 -7.67
N ASP A 621 33.05 -18.85 -6.62
CA ASP A 621 32.77 -19.85 -5.57
C ASP A 621 31.63 -20.81 -5.94
N PHE A 622 31.96 -22.11 -5.99
CA PHE A 622 31.03 -23.22 -6.16
C PHE A 622 29.90 -23.22 -5.11
N ARG A 623 30.16 -22.80 -3.86
CA ARG A 623 29.19 -22.78 -2.76
C ARG A 623 27.98 -21.89 -3.05
N SER A 624 28.20 -20.78 -3.76
CA SER A 624 27.15 -19.81 -4.10
C SER A 624 25.99 -20.45 -4.89
N PHE A 625 26.30 -21.45 -5.72
CA PHE A 625 25.33 -22.09 -6.61
C PHE A 625 24.18 -22.77 -5.85
N GLU A 626 24.45 -23.51 -4.78
CA GLU A 626 23.40 -24.17 -4.00
C GLU A 626 22.46 -23.16 -3.34
N TRP A 627 22.98 -22.03 -2.88
CA TRP A 627 22.19 -20.96 -2.28
C TRP A 627 21.26 -20.32 -3.33
N TYR A 628 21.77 -19.98 -4.51
CA TYR A 628 20.92 -19.47 -5.60
C TYR A 628 19.89 -20.50 -6.07
N GLU A 629 20.21 -21.80 -6.11
CA GLU A 629 19.24 -22.84 -6.45
C GLU A 629 18.13 -22.95 -5.40
N ARG A 630 18.47 -22.95 -4.10
CA ARG A 630 17.51 -22.94 -2.99
C ARG A 630 16.63 -21.70 -3.00
N SER A 631 17.19 -20.50 -3.20
CA SER A 631 16.43 -19.24 -3.23
C SER A 631 15.55 -19.11 -4.49
N ALA A 632 15.99 -19.62 -5.64
CA ALA A 632 15.19 -19.67 -6.86
C ALA A 632 14.01 -20.65 -6.76
N LYS A 633 14.21 -21.82 -6.10
CA LYS A 633 13.12 -22.76 -5.76
C LYS A 633 12.05 -22.14 -4.86
N GLN A 634 12.42 -21.15 -4.04
CA GLN A 634 11.51 -20.36 -3.19
C GLN A 634 10.90 -19.14 -3.91
N GLY A 635 11.09 -18.98 -5.23
CA GLY A 635 10.41 -17.95 -6.03
C GLY A 635 11.10 -16.59 -6.11
N CYS A 636 12.24 -16.38 -5.46
CA CYS A 636 12.95 -15.09 -5.51
C CYS A 636 13.42 -14.75 -6.94
N TYR A 637 12.79 -13.77 -7.60
CA TYR A 637 13.03 -13.46 -9.02
C TYR A 637 14.47 -13.06 -9.34
N SER A 638 15.17 -12.38 -8.42
CA SER A 638 16.59 -12.08 -8.56
C SER A 638 17.46 -13.34 -8.50
N ALA A 639 17.16 -14.28 -7.59
CA ALA A 639 17.85 -15.57 -7.54
C ALA A 639 17.51 -16.46 -8.76
N ILE A 640 16.28 -16.39 -9.29
CA ILE A 640 15.88 -17.05 -10.55
C ILE A 640 16.73 -16.53 -11.72
N TYR A 641 16.87 -15.21 -11.86
CA TYR A 641 17.75 -14.57 -12.86
C TYR A 641 19.22 -15.00 -12.69
N ILE A 642 19.76 -14.94 -11.48
CA ILE A 642 21.16 -15.30 -11.20
C ILE A 642 21.42 -16.78 -11.46
N LEU A 643 20.54 -17.68 -11.00
CA LEU A 643 20.61 -19.11 -11.32
C LEU A 643 20.58 -19.35 -12.84
N GLY A 644 19.75 -18.59 -13.58
CA GLY A 644 19.76 -18.59 -15.03
C GLY A 644 21.11 -18.18 -15.63
N HIS A 645 21.76 -17.16 -15.08
CA HIS A 645 23.08 -16.70 -15.52
C HIS A 645 24.21 -17.68 -15.14
N LEU A 646 24.13 -18.36 -13.98
CA LEU A 646 25.04 -19.44 -13.58
C LEU A 646 24.88 -20.67 -14.49
N TYR A 647 23.64 -21.01 -14.85
CA TYR A 647 23.31 -22.04 -15.85
C TYR A 647 23.83 -21.71 -17.26
N LEU A 648 23.91 -20.41 -17.63
CA LEU A 648 24.52 -19.97 -18.88
C LEU A 648 26.04 -20.20 -18.88
N LYS A 649 26.71 -19.77 -17.81
CA LYS A 649 28.18 -19.82 -17.71
C LYS A 649 28.71 -21.23 -17.39
N GLY A 650 27.92 -22.06 -16.69
CA GLY A 650 28.36 -23.37 -16.20
C GLY A 650 29.13 -23.27 -14.89
N ILE A 651 28.64 -22.44 -13.96
CA ILE A 651 29.24 -22.23 -12.63
C ILE A 651 28.40 -23.02 -11.61
N GLY A 652 29.04 -23.85 -10.79
CA GLY A 652 28.39 -24.79 -9.86
C GLY A 652 27.69 -26.00 -10.51
N THR A 653 27.59 -26.01 -11.84
CA THR A 653 26.92 -27.05 -12.63
C THR A 653 27.49 -27.07 -14.05
N GLY A 654 27.35 -28.18 -14.78
CA GLY A 654 27.49 -28.15 -16.24
C GLY A 654 26.52 -27.13 -16.87
N LYS A 655 26.89 -26.57 -18.03
CA LYS A 655 26.09 -25.56 -18.76
C LYS A 655 24.69 -26.08 -19.10
N LYS A 656 23.67 -25.35 -18.68
CA LYS A 656 22.24 -25.66 -18.81
C LYS A 656 21.55 -24.55 -19.62
N LEU A 657 21.93 -24.41 -20.89
CA LEU A 657 21.55 -23.27 -21.75
C LEU A 657 20.04 -23.08 -21.93
N LYS A 658 19.26 -24.16 -21.83
CA LYS A 658 17.83 -24.18 -22.17
C LYS A 658 16.97 -23.85 -20.94
N GLU A 659 17.42 -24.33 -19.79
CA GLU A 659 16.97 -23.99 -18.45
C GLU A 659 17.35 -22.54 -18.08
N SER A 660 18.56 -22.11 -18.47
CA SER A 660 19.05 -20.73 -18.34
C SER A 660 18.08 -19.70 -18.93
N VAL A 661 17.74 -19.86 -20.21
CA VAL A 661 16.78 -18.98 -20.89
C VAL A 661 15.41 -19.02 -20.23
N HIS A 662 14.92 -20.19 -19.83
CA HIS A 662 13.61 -20.30 -19.18
C HIS A 662 13.54 -19.54 -17.85
N LEU A 663 14.60 -19.61 -17.03
CA LEU A 663 14.70 -18.85 -15.78
C LEU A 663 14.80 -17.34 -16.04
N ILE A 664 15.61 -16.91 -17.02
CA ILE A 664 15.75 -15.50 -17.40
C ILE A 664 14.44 -14.95 -17.99
N GLU A 665 13.74 -15.71 -18.83
CA GLU A 665 12.41 -15.36 -19.32
C GLU A 665 11.38 -15.25 -18.20
N LYS A 666 11.39 -16.17 -17.22
CA LYS A 666 10.49 -16.11 -16.07
C LYS A 666 10.75 -14.82 -15.27
N ALA A 667 12.00 -14.57 -14.88
CA ALA A 667 12.35 -13.35 -14.15
C ALA A 667 12.01 -12.06 -14.95
N ALA A 668 12.19 -12.06 -16.27
CA ALA A 668 11.87 -10.91 -17.12
C ALA A 668 10.36 -10.61 -17.19
N LYS A 669 9.52 -11.65 -17.29
CA LYS A 669 8.05 -11.55 -17.29
C LYS A 669 7.49 -11.07 -15.94
N GLU A 670 8.17 -11.42 -14.86
CA GLU A 670 7.82 -11.04 -13.47
C GLU A 670 8.40 -9.67 -13.04
N GLY A 671 8.96 -8.89 -13.97
CA GLY A 671 9.41 -7.51 -13.73
C GLY A 671 10.88 -7.33 -13.34
N ASN A 672 11.74 -8.35 -13.45
CA ASN A 672 13.17 -8.16 -13.20
C ASN A 672 13.84 -7.44 -14.40
N LYS A 673 14.11 -6.14 -14.23
CA LYS A 673 14.70 -5.26 -15.26
C LYS A 673 16.03 -5.76 -15.85
N HIS A 674 16.86 -6.46 -15.08
CA HIS A 674 18.13 -7.01 -15.58
C HIS A 674 17.92 -8.28 -16.41
N ALA A 675 16.99 -9.14 -16.00
CA ALA A 675 16.57 -10.27 -16.82
C ALA A 675 15.93 -9.82 -18.14
N GLN A 676 15.13 -8.74 -18.13
CA GLN A 676 14.60 -8.09 -19.33
C GLN A 676 15.73 -7.55 -20.24
N LEU A 677 16.71 -6.83 -19.69
CA LEU A 677 17.90 -6.35 -20.42
C LEU A 677 18.67 -7.51 -21.09
N TYR A 678 18.91 -8.60 -20.36
CA TYR A 678 19.61 -9.79 -20.88
C TYR A 678 18.81 -10.53 -21.95
N LEU A 679 17.49 -10.67 -21.77
CA LEU A 679 16.61 -11.26 -22.78
C LEU A 679 16.59 -10.39 -24.06
N GLY A 680 16.61 -9.06 -23.92
CA GLY A 680 16.81 -8.12 -25.02
C GLY A 680 18.10 -8.40 -25.80
N ARG A 681 19.23 -8.57 -25.09
CA ARG A 681 20.53 -8.97 -25.70
C ARG A 681 20.47 -10.32 -26.41
N PHE A 682 19.81 -11.33 -25.83
CA PHE A 682 19.68 -12.64 -26.46
C PHE A 682 18.92 -12.56 -27.79
N TYR A 683 17.85 -11.75 -27.87
CA TYR A 683 17.13 -11.50 -29.12
C TYR A 683 17.89 -10.60 -30.11
N GLU A 684 18.64 -9.59 -29.65
CA GLU A 684 19.42 -8.71 -30.52
C GLU A 684 20.54 -9.47 -31.23
N VAL A 685 21.23 -10.34 -30.51
CA VAL A 685 22.33 -11.15 -31.05
C VAL A 685 21.82 -12.39 -31.78
N GLY A 686 21.00 -13.20 -31.10
CA GLY A 686 20.61 -14.55 -31.52
C GLY A 686 21.33 -15.70 -30.79
N ILE A 687 21.76 -15.53 -29.52
CA ILE A 687 22.63 -16.50 -28.81
C ILE A 687 21.93 -17.80 -28.41
N ILE A 688 20.62 -17.75 -28.13
CA ILE A 688 19.89 -18.90 -27.56
C ILE A 688 18.43 -18.91 -28.01
N VAL A 689 17.87 -17.73 -28.25
CA VAL A 689 16.61 -17.49 -28.95
C VAL A 689 16.88 -17.02 -30.38
N LYS A 690 15.96 -17.25 -31.30
CA LYS A 690 16.07 -16.77 -32.70
C LYS A 690 16.21 -15.24 -32.72
N LYS A 691 17.24 -14.74 -33.42
CA LYS A 691 17.52 -13.30 -33.58
C LYS A 691 16.26 -12.53 -34.02
N SER A 692 15.88 -11.51 -33.25
CA SER A 692 14.75 -10.63 -33.51
C SER A 692 14.99 -9.25 -32.91
N CYS A 693 15.34 -8.27 -33.73
CA CYS A 693 15.53 -6.89 -33.29
C CYS A 693 14.22 -6.27 -32.74
N VAL A 694 13.06 -6.78 -33.16
CA VAL A 694 11.73 -6.37 -32.66
C VAL A 694 11.50 -6.82 -31.21
N GLU A 695 11.81 -8.09 -30.88
CA GLU A 695 11.70 -8.57 -29.50
C GLU A 695 12.78 -7.95 -28.61
N ALA A 696 14.00 -7.76 -29.14
CA ALA A 696 15.06 -7.03 -28.44
C ALA A 696 14.59 -5.63 -28.03
N PHE A 697 14.01 -4.87 -28.97
CA PHE A 697 13.46 -3.54 -28.71
C PHE A 697 12.35 -3.55 -27.65
N LYS A 698 11.44 -4.53 -27.66
CA LYS A 698 10.40 -4.65 -26.62
C LYS A 698 11.00 -4.87 -25.24
N TRP A 699 11.95 -5.79 -25.10
CA TRP A 699 12.56 -6.11 -23.80
C TRP A 699 13.46 -5.00 -23.28
N TYR A 700 14.23 -4.33 -24.15
CA TYR A 700 14.94 -3.10 -23.80
C TYR A 700 13.98 -1.97 -23.43
N LYS A 701 12.80 -1.86 -24.08
CA LYS A 701 11.79 -0.86 -23.72
C LYS A 701 11.18 -1.11 -22.34
N ASN A 702 10.89 -2.36 -22.00
CA ASN A 702 10.42 -2.73 -20.67
C ASN A 702 11.49 -2.39 -19.62
N ALA A 703 12.72 -2.87 -19.81
CA ALA A 703 13.82 -2.62 -18.87
C ALA A 703 14.10 -1.12 -18.68
N ALA A 704 13.99 -0.32 -19.74
CA ALA A 704 14.19 1.12 -19.68
C ALA A 704 13.05 1.87 -18.96
N ASN A 705 11.80 1.38 -19.06
CA ASN A 705 10.67 1.87 -18.27
C ASN A 705 10.83 1.50 -16.80
N ASP A 706 11.27 0.26 -16.52
CA ASP A 706 11.54 -0.29 -15.18
C ASP A 706 12.87 0.24 -14.58
N GLY A 707 13.47 1.26 -15.21
CA GLY A 707 14.57 2.06 -14.68
C GLY A 707 15.99 1.56 -14.99
N ASP A 708 16.20 0.53 -15.81
CA ASP A 708 17.55 0.04 -16.13
C ASP A 708 18.35 1.04 -16.98
N LYS A 709 19.47 1.54 -16.42
CA LYS A 709 20.32 2.56 -17.03
C LYS A 709 20.99 2.11 -18.35
N TYR A 710 21.25 0.82 -18.54
CA TYR A 710 21.81 0.28 -19.78
C TYR A 710 20.74 0.14 -20.86
N ALA A 711 19.54 -0.30 -20.50
CA ALA A 711 18.41 -0.36 -21.42
C ALA A 711 17.99 1.03 -21.92
N GLN A 712 18.02 2.04 -21.03
CA GLN A 712 17.81 3.44 -21.38
C GLN A 712 18.86 3.96 -22.38
N LEU A 713 20.15 3.62 -22.18
CA LEU A 713 21.19 3.91 -23.18
C LEU A 713 20.87 3.28 -24.55
N ILE A 714 20.49 1.99 -24.56
CA ILE A 714 20.24 1.24 -25.80
C ILE A 714 19.04 1.82 -26.57
N LEU A 715 17.96 2.21 -25.88
CA LEU A 715 16.88 2.97 -26.51
C LEU A 715 17.38 4.31 -27.08
N GLY A 716 18.18 5.05 -26.31
CA GLY A 716 18.80 6.31 -26.75
C GLY A 716 19.55 6.13 -28.07
N PHE A 717 20.39 5.09 -28.16
CA PHE A 717 21.15 4.73 -29.36
C PHE A 717 20.24 4.36 -30.54
N TYR A 718 19.21 3.55 -30.34
CA TYR A 718 18.27 3.19 -31.41
C TYR A 718 17.53 4.41 -31.97
N PHE A 719 17.11 5.36 -31.14
CA PHE A 719 16.50 6.60 -31.61
C PHE A 719 17.53 7.59 -32.22
N GLU A 720 18.79 7.56 -31.78
CA GLU A 720 19.87 8.39 -32.33
C GLU A 720 20.25 7.96 -33.77
N LYS A 721 20.39 6.65 -34.00
CA LYS A 721 20.67 6.11 -35.34
C LYS A 721 19.42 6.12 -36.21
N GLY A 722 18.33 5.56 -35.69
CA GLY A 722 17.16 5.18 -36.46
C GLY A 722 17.47 4.20 -37.58
N GLY A 723 16.56 4.10 -38.55
CA GLY A 723 16.68 3.15 -39.68
C GLY A 723 16.13 1.76 -39.38
N TYR A 724 15.55 1.56 -38.18
CA TYR A 724 14.84 0.34 -37.81
C TYR A 724 13.34 0.52 -38.04
N GLU A 725 12.65 -0.56 -38.42
CA GLU A 725 11.19 -0.59 -38.61
C GLU A 725 10.43 -0.08 -37.38
N PHE A 726 10.87 -0.50 -36.18
CA PHE A 726 10.31 -0.13 -34.87
C PHE A 726 10.90 1.16 -34.28
N ALA A 727 12.00 1.69 -34.82
CA ALA A 727 12.67 2.89 -34.32
C ALA A 727 13.12 3.79 -35.49
N LYS A 728 12.22 4.72 -35.86
CA LYS A 728 12.56 5.87 -36.71
C LYS A 728 13.49 6.82 -35.94
N LYS A 729 14.37 7.51 -36.67
CA LYS A 729 15.34 8.44 -36.10
C LYS A 729 14.65 9.61 -35.41
N ASP A 730 14.93 9.81 -34.13
CA ASP A 730 14.32 10.84 -33.29
C ASP A 730 15.30 11.28 -32.21
N ILE A 731 16.05 12.35 -32.48
CA ILE A 731 17.10 12.80 -31.56
C ILE A 731 16.52 13.36 -30.25
N LYS A 732 15.28 13.86 -30.25
CA LYS A 732 14.63 14.35 -29.01
C LYS A 732 14.26 13.19 -28.09
N LYS A 733 13.79 12.06 -28.64
CA LYS A 733 13.66 10.81 -27.87
C LYS A 733 15.01 10.24 -27.45
N ALA A 734 16.04 10.32 -28.30
CA ALA A 734 17.38 9.85 -27.96
C ALA A 734 17.94 10.58 -26.73
N VAL A 735 17.84 11.93 -26.72
CA VAL A 735 18.22 12.77 -25.58
C VAL A 735 17.43 12.41 -24.33
N CYS A 736 16.09 12.31 -24.40
CA CYS A 736 15.27 11.96 -23.24
C CYS A 736 15.63 10.60 -22.60
N TRP A 737 16.05 9.62 -23.41
CA TRP A 737 16.50 8.32 -22.90
C TRP A 737 17.94 8.35 -22.38
N TYR A 738 18.84 9.09 -23.03
CA TYR A 738 20.19 9.31 -22.53
C TYR A 738 20.19 10.15 -21.24
N GLU A 739 19.28 11.12 -21.06
CA GLU A 739 19.11 11.92 -19.83
C GLU A 739 18.77 11.04 -18.63
N LYS A 740 17.76 10.18 -18.72
CA LYS A 740 17.41 9.23 -17.64
C LYS A 740 18.57 8.28 -17.24
N SER A 741 19.39 7.88 -18.22
CA SER A 741 20.56 7.02 -17.99
C SER A 741 21.72 7.82 -17.35
N ALA A 742 21.93 9.05 -17.81
CA ALA A 742 22.95 9.98 -17.33
C ALA A 742 22.68 10.56 -15.93
N GLU A 743 21.40 10.71 -15.57
CA GLU A 743 20.92 11.05 -14.23
C GLU A 743 21.21 9.91 -13.23
N GLN A 744 21.06 8.64 -13.67
CA GLN A 744 21.54 7.44 -12.96
C GLN A 744 23.07 7.24 -13.04
N GLU A 745 23.80 8.35 -13.11
CA GLU A 745 25.26 8.45 -13.04
C GLU A 745 26.05 7.65 -14.08
N TYR A 746 25.38 7.16 -15.14
CA TYR A 746 26.03 6.33 -16.15
C TYR A 746 26.87 7.16 -17.14
N ALA A 747 28.18 7.21 -16.89
CA ALA A 747 29.14 8.07 -17.57
C ALA A 747 29.15 7.93 -19.12
N TYR A 748 28.86 6.75 -19.67
CA TYR A 748 28.75 6.59 -21.12
C TYR A 748 27.55 7.36 -21.71
N ALA A 749 26.39 7.34 -21.04
CA ALA A 749 25.23 8.13 -21.46
C ALA A 749 25.47 9.64 -21.30
N GLN A 750 26.18 10.03 -20.24
CA GLN A 750 26.64 11.41 -20.06
C GLN A 750 27.55 11.84 -21.23
N CYS A 751 28.50 11.00 -21.67
CA CYS A 751 29.28 11.27 -22.89
C CYS A 751 28.41 11.35 -24.17
N CYS A 752 27.38 10.52 -24.31
CA CYS A 752 26.43 10.61 -25.43
C CYS A 752 25.68 11.96 -25.45
N LEU A 753 25.18 12.44 -24.30
CA LEU A 753 24.57 13.77 -24.18
C LEU A 753 25.56 14.88 -24.49
N GLY A 754 26.76 14.81 -23.91
CA GLY A 754 27.82 15.79 -24.13
C GLY A 754 28.08 15.98 -25.63
N TYR A 755 28.20 14.87 -26.37
CA TYR A 755 28.40 14.87 -27.81
C TYR A 755 27.20 15.39 -28.61
N LEU A 756 25.96 15.04 -28.24
CA LEU A 756 24.77 15.57 -28.93
C LEU A 756 24.65 17.10 -28.77
N TYR A 757 24.82 17.60 -27.55
CA TYR A 757 24.81 19.05 -27.25
C TYR A 757 26.01 19.78 -27.90
N GLU A 758 27.20 19.17 -27.95
CA GLU A 758 28.39 19.74 -28.60
C GLU A 758 28.21 19.92 -30.13
N LYS A 759 27.54 18.95 -30.78
CA LYS A 759 27.37 18.92 -32.24
C LYS A 759 26.05 19.51 -32.75
N GLY A 760 25.05 19.74 -31.90
CA GLY A 760 23.76 20.35 -32.30
C GLY A 760 22.99 19.55 -33.36
N LYS A 761 23.12 18.22 -33.39
CA LYS A 761 22.60 17.38 -34.48
C LYS A 761 21.14 16.99 -34.25
N GLY A 762 20.21 17.92 -34.48
CA GLY A 762 18.76 17.70 -34.30
C GLY A 762 18.21 18.17 -32.95
N ILE A 763 19.06 18.84 -32.17
CA ILE A 763 18.75 19.64 -30.98
C ILE A 763 19.60 20.91 -31.06
N ASP A 764 19.25 21.94 -30.29
CA ASP A 764 20.05 23.15 -30.22
C ASP A 764 21.44 22.88 -29.63
N ARG A 765 22.46 23.55 -30.16
CA ARG A 765 23.85 23.36 -29.76
C ARG A 765 24.14 24.09 -28.45
N ASP A 766 24.35 23.34 -27.36
CA ASP A 766 24.61 23.87 -26.03
C ASP A 766 26.00 23.45 -25.54
N LEU A 767 26.97 24.34 -25.69
CA LEU A 767 28.35 24.09 -25.27
C LEU A 767 28.52 24.03 -23.74
N ARG A 768 27.61 24.64 -22.97
CA ARG A 768 27.65 24.59 -21.49
C ARG A 768 27.17 23.23 -20.98
N LYS A 769 26.07 22.71 -21.54
CA LYS A 769 25.63 21.32 -21.27
C LYS A 769 26.64 20.29 -21.79
N ALA A 770 27.27 20.56 -22.93
CA ALA A 770 28.29 19.66 -23.50
C ALA A 770 29.45 19.42 -22.52
N ILE A 771 30.10 20.50 -22.03
CA ILE A 771 31.20 20.36 -21.07
C ILE A 771 30.73 19.89 -19.69
N TYR A 772 29.53 20.27 -19.24
CA TYR A 772 28.95 19.76 -17.98
C TYR A 772 28.84 18.24 -17.99
N TRP A 773 28.23 17.65 -19.02
CA TRP A 773 28.07 16.20 -19.09
C TRP A 773 29.39 15.46 -19.33
N TYR A 774 30.32 16.04 -20.10
CA TYR A 774 31.67 15.48 -20.23
C TYR A 774 32.46 15.54 -18.91
N LYS A 775 32.27 16.56 -18.07
CA LYS A 775 32.89 16.65 -16.73
C LYS A 775 32.28 15.65 -15.76
N LYS A 776 30.95 15.57 -15.68
CA LYS A 776 30.28 14.57 -14.84
C LYS A 776 30.69 13.13 -15.21
N ALA A 777 30.90 12.86 -16.50
CA ALA A 777 31.39 11.55 -16.94
C ALA A 777 32.84 11.25 -16.52
N ALA A 778 33.69 12.27 -16.41
CA ALA A 778 35.07 12.16 -15.95
C ALA A 778 35.18 12.08 -14.42
N GLU A 779 34.32 12.82 -13.71
CA GLU A 779 34.12 12.72 -12.26
C GLU A 779 33.61 11.31 -11.89
N ASN A 780 32.65 10.80 -12.65
CA ASN A 780 32.17 9.42 -12.61
C ASN A 780 33.15 8.46 -13.34
N GLY A 781 34.46 8.57 -13.09
CA GLY A 781 35.51 7.60 -13.42
C GLY A 781 35.91 7.41 -14.89
N TYR A 782 35.07 7.73 -15.88
CA TYR A 782 35.22 7.21 -17.24
C TYR A 782 36.37 7.86 -18.03
N GLU A 783 37.40 7.08 -18.35
CA GLU A 783 38.66 7.54 -18.96
C GLU A 783 38.45 8.16 -20.36
N ALA A 784 37.46 7.65 -21.10
CA ALA A 784 37.11 8.17 -22.41
C ALA A 784 36.44 9.57 -22.32
N ALA A 785 35.84 9.92 -21.18
CA ALA A 785 35.34 11.27 -20.94
C ALA A 785 36.50 12.29 -20.89
N HIS A 786 37.64 11.93 -20.28
CA HIS A 786 38.85 12.77 -20.32
C HIS A 786 39.38 12.97 -21.75
N TYR A 787 39.30 11.97 -22.64
CA TYR A 787 39.63 12.15 -24.07
C TYR A 787 38.67 13.11 -24.79
N LEU A 788 37.39 13.14 -24.42
CA LEU A 788 36.39 14.06 -24.98
C LEU A 788 36.55 15.48 -24.41
N LEU A 789 36.81 15.61 -23.11
CA LEU A 789 37.16 16.88 -22.46
C LEU A 789 38.42 17.50 -23.07
N ALA A 790 39.47 16.71 -23.30
CA ALA A 790 40.69 17.21 -23.92
C ALA A 790 40.42 17.84 -25.29
N LYS A 791 39.60 17.17 -26.12
CA LYS A 791 39.17 17.70 -27.43
C LYS A 791 38.25 18.92 -27.32
N PHE A 792 37.42 18.99 -26.29
CA PHE A 792 36.58 20.16 -26.03
C PHE A 792 37.45 21.37 -25.65
N TYR A 793 38.40 21.18 -24.72
CA TYR A 793 39.36 22.20 -24.33
C TYR A 793 40.25 22.65 -25.50
N GLU A 794 40.75 21.72 -26.32
CA GLU A 794 41.53 22.00 -27.54
C GLU A 794 40.74 22.81 -28.58
N VAL A 795 39.56 22.31 -28.99
CA VAL A 795 38.87 22.80 -30.20
C VAL A 795 37.84 23.90 -29.90
N VAL A 796 37.22 23.88 -28.71
CA VAL A 796 36.12 24.79 -28.34
C VAL A 796 36.62 25.93 -27.46
N GLU A 797 37.28 25.62 -26.34
CA GLU A 797 37.76 26.66 -25.39
C GLU A 797 39.16 27.19 -25.71
N LYS A 798 39.92 26.48 -26.57
CA LYS A 798 41.33 26.78 -26.92
C LYS A 798 42.27 26.84 -25.70
N ASN A 799 42.00 26.02 -24.70
CA ASN A 799 42.80 25.89 -23.48
C ASN A 799 43.72 24.66 -23.60
N GLU A 800 44.92 24.88 -24.11
CA GLU A 800 45.90 23.82 -24.35
C GLU A 800 46.38 23.12 -23.07
N ALA A 801 46.45 23.84 -21.94
CA ALA A 801 46.93 23.28 -20.67
C ALA A 801 45.92 22.27 -20.07
N GLU A 802 44.63 22.60 -20.06
CA GLU A 802 43.58 21.65 -19.65
C GLU A 802 43.42 20.52 -20.68
N ALA A 803 43.59 20.80 -21.99
CA ALA A 803 43.61 19.76 -23.01
C ALA A 803 44.74 18.74 -22.77
N PHE A 804 45.97 19.22 -22.51
CA PHE A 804 47.13 18.38 -22.18
C PHE A 804 46.91 17.56 -20.89
N LYS A 805 46.42 18.20 -19.83
CA LYS A 805 46.10 17.56 -18.54
C LYS A 805 45.08 16.42 -18.71
N HIS A 806 43.97 16.67 -19.42
CA HIS A 806 42.94 15.66 -19.64
C HIS A 806 43.39 14.55 -20.60
N ILE A 807 44.09 14.85 -21.70
CA ILE A 807 44.55 13.80 -22.64
C ILE A 807 45.61 12.90 -21.99
N LYS A 808 46.50 13.47 -21.17
CA LYS A 808 47.50 12.74 -20.38
C LYS A 808 46.83 11.75 -19.42
N TYR A 809 45.93 12.23 -18.56
CA TYR A 809 45.22 11.40 -17.57
C TYR A 809 44.44 10.25 -18.23
N SER A 810 43.75 10.53 -19.34
CA SER A 810 43.02 9.52 -20.13
C SER A 810 43.92 8.34 -20.55
N ILE A 811 45.17 8.62 -20.94
CA ILE A 811 46.15 7.60 -21.37
C ILE A 811 46.81 6.90 -20.18
N GLU A 812 47.10 7.63 -19.10
CA GLU A 812 47.65 7.06 -17.85
C GLU A 812 46.67 6.09 -17.18
N LYS A 813 45.36 6.26 -17.41
CA LYS A 813 44.30 5.31 -17.02
C LYS A 813 43.98 4.25 -18.09
N GLY A 814 44.73 4.19 -19.20
CA GLY A 814 44.64 3.12 -20.20
C GLY A 814 43.80 3.40 -21.45
N TYR A 815 43.21 4.59 -21.61
CA TYR A 815 42.44 4.93 -22.81
C TYR A 815 43.34 5.44 -23.97
N PHE A 816 44.07 4.51 -24.59
CA PHE A 816 45.13 4.79 -25.58
C PHE A 816 44.68 5.51 -26.88
N LYS A 817 43.38 5.78 -27.07
CA LYS A 817 42.84 6.49 -28.24
C LYS A 817 43.36 7.94 -28.34
N GLY A 818 43.80 8.53 -27.23
CA GLY A 818 44.44 9.84 -27.16
C GLY A 818 45.92 9.87 -27.56
N MET A 819 46.59 8.72 -27.69
CA MET A 819 48.05 8.67 -27.54
C MET A 819 48.86 9.30 -28.69
N PHE A 820 48.25 9.46 -29.87
CA PHE A 820 48.83 10.27 -30.95
C PHE A 820 48.74 11.79 -30.68
N ILE A 821 47.69 12.25 -29.97
CA ILE A 821 47.49 13.65 -29.59
C ILE A 821 48.48 14.02 -28.47
N LEU A 822 48.58 13.21 -27.42
CA LEU A 822 49.59 13.44 -26.35
C LEU A 822 51.03 13.44 -26.90
N ARG A 823 51.34 12.55 -27.85
CA ARG A 823 52.62 12.59 -28.59
C ARG A 823 52.82 13.92 -29.30
N GLU A 824 51.80 14.39 -30.02
CA GLU A 824 51.87 15.65 -30.75
C GLU A 824 52.09 16.83 -29.80
N TYR A 825 51.41 16.84 -28.66
CA TYR A 825 51.54 17.88 -27.64
C TYR A 825 52.96 17.96 -27.07
N TYR A 826 53.53 16.84 -26.60
CA TYR A 826 54.95 16.81 -26.17
C TYR A 826 55.93 17.18 -27.30
N SER A 827 55.62 16.84 -28.56
CA SER A 827 56.51 17.16 -29.69
C SER A 827 56.51 18.64 -30.11
N LYS A 828 55.44 19.38 -29.78
CA LYS A 828 55.21 20.77 -30.20
C LYS A 828 55.22 21.78 -29.05
N GLY A 829 55.04 21.33 -27.81
CA GLY A 829 54.90 22.20 -26.63
C GLY A 829 53.45 22.68 -26.38
N ILE A 830 52.45 21.90 -26.77
CA ILE A 830 51.02 22.27 -26.62
C ILE A 830 50.59 21.94 -25.19
N GLY A 831 50.35 22.97 -24.38
CA GLY A 831 49.98 22.83 -22.97
C GLY A 831 51.05 22.22 -22.04
N THR A 832 52.29 22.08 -22.51
CA THR A 832 53.42 21.44 -21.80
C THR A 832 54.75 21.88 -22.42
N ASP A 833 55.87 21.67 -21.74
CA ASP A 833 57.20 21.88 -22.34
C ASP A 833 57.51 20.86 -23.45
N ILE A 834 58.36 21.24 -24.40
CA ILE A 834 58.74 20.38 -25.53
C ILE A 834 59.58 19.19 -25.05
N ASP A 835 58.99 18.00 -25.04
CA ASP A 835 59.63 16.74 -24.67
C ASP A 835 59.66 15.77 -25.87
N LYS A 836 60.75 15.86 -26.64
CA LYS A 836 60.96 15.02 -27.81
C LYS A 836 61.17 13.55 -27.43
N GLU A 837 61.64 13.24 -26.22
CA GLU A 837 61.90 11.86 -25.79
C GLU A 837 60.58 11.15 -25.42
N LYS A 838 59.71 11.78 -24.62
CA LYS A 838 58.35 11.30 -24.36
C LYS A 838 57.56 11.14 -25.66
N ALA A 839 57.66 12.09 -26.59
CA ALA A 839 57.01 11.98 -27.90
C ALA A 839 57.50 10.78 -28.74
N ILE A 840 58.81 10.46 -28.70
CA ILE A 840 59.39 9.27 -29.34
C ILE A 840 58.94 7.98 -28.63
N ASN A 841 58.90 7.96 -27.30
CA ASN A 841 58.52 6.77 -26.55
C ASN A 841 57.02 6.45 -26.67
N LEU A 842 56.14 7.46 -26.65
CA LEU A 842 54.71 7.29 -26.97
C LEU A 842 54.47 6.73 -28.39
N PHE A 843 55.29 7.12 -29.37
CA PHE A 843 55.22 6.57 -30.73
C PHE A 843 55.56 5.08 -30.81
N LYS A 844 56.58 4.63 -30.05
CA LYS A 844 56.94 3.20 -29.93
C LYS A 844 55.78 2.39 -29.34
N ILE A 845 55.16 2.88 -28.25
CA ILE A 845 54.03 2.22 -27.59
C ILE A 845 52.81 2.18 -28.52
N ALA A 846 52.47 3.29 -29.20
CA ALA A 846 51.33 3.37 -30.12
C ALA A 846 51.44 2.36 -31.28
N SER A 847 52.66 2.20 -31.81
CA SER A 847 52.95 1.22 -32.86
C SER A 847 52.81 -0.23 -32.38
N LYS A 848 53.20 -0.52 -31.13
CA LYS A 848 53.05 -1.85 -30.50
C LYS A 848 51.57 -2.18 -30.27
N ILE A 849 50.79 -1.26 -29.70
CA ILE A 849 49.34 -1.43 -29.47
C ILE A 849 48.62 -1.65 -30.80
N LYS A 850 48.86 -0.81 -31.81
CA LYS A 850 48.23 -0.93 -33.14
C LYS A 850 48.52 -2.28 -33.82
N LYS A 851 49.69 -2.89 -33.57
CA LYS A 851 50.01 -4.24 -34.06
C LYS A 851 49.19 -5.30 -33.34
N LEU A 852 49.09 -5.24 -32.00
CA LEU A 852 48.32 -6.18 -31.18
C LEU A 852 46.81 -6.13 -31.49
N THR A 853 46.21 -4.94 -31.60
CA THR A 853 44.78 -4.81 -31.96
C THR A 853 44.46 -5.38 -33.34
N LYS A 854 45.43 -5.37 -34.28
CA LYS A 854 45.26 -6.02 -35.60
C LYS A 854 45.40 -7.54 -35.54
N GLN A 855 46.04 -8.10 -34.50
CA GLN A 855 46.12 -9.55 -34.27
C GLN A 855 44.96 -10.10 -33.44
N ALA A 856 44.25 -9.27 -32.66
CA ALA A 856 43.10 -9.67 -31.85
C ALA A 856 41.74 -9.56 -32.57
N ASN A 857 41.71 -8.94 -33.75
CA ASN A 857 40.54 -8.82 -34.63
C ASN A 857 40.64 -9.77 -35.85
N LEU A 858 41.48 -10.81 -35.77
CA LEU A 858 41.78 -11.81 -36.79
C LEU A 858 41.59 -13.21 -36.18
#